data_AF-A0A9D5U1L1-F1
#
_entry.id   AF-A0A9D5U1L1-F1
#
_cell.length_a   1.000
_cell.length_b   1.000
_cell.length_c   1.000
_cell.angle_alpha   90.00
_cell.angle_beta   90.00
_cell.angle_gamma   90.00
#
_symmetry.space_group_name_H-M   'P 1'
#
loop_
_entity.id
_entity.type
_entity.pdbx_description
1 polymer ?
#
loop_
_entity_poly.entity_id
_entity_poly.type
_entity_poly.pdbx_seq_one_letter_code
_entity_poly.pdbx_strand_id
1 'polypeptide(L)'
;MPRHAVVVALFTCAAAASAQSLALPEWRPPAGLAGEKFARGGTTVRIWGGGQGLEPVHFSEMLPALFVRTLVFSELELPDGGLRWVFTGPQGGFSVWVDKTKVALYQRYYDSFGLSAAQNAERERRMPLLRSQEEETPYTGAVRSLRITVDHALGLTLHVNDVQVFRQTCLLTVSRHQLQLTGSNCRMTGTLVKPETAQARVTLDPAQTHQTMRGWGGITTPLAYRLLSPEGKRRWWEMVCEYNLRIQREYPIGTRLLPSMDNWDDLAYGLPHYYGDNFPNSEISDFNYIKTIRSLGGEVWFEFWALPSWMNQVYKDKDGNPVTDREGRTRSVADPEKWSDAMLAYCKASQAKAGAPPDVMGIQNEAGQPADIWYAMVHALRRKLDAAGFSKVRIHMADSSNLAGGIERAKVFTAEPEVWKLIDFAATHMYDYQNHFTAPDDYDALLKQWRELTKDRPFLSTELCINNSNYQIQSYKVALTMGQLYHKNLTLADACAIAYCWGLLNVVQPSFGWTRTLCVIDEEHGFVPKAGSHQLRVFGAYSRRILRGMARIGAETDQADLLVTAFAGPGDEATVVLLNRGTAPLEVEVAGAPAPFRWMETADPYHENRVEPYKGGAVTVAPGSLVTLTNVPLGELPAGFDPAP
;
A
#
# COMPACT_ATOMS: atom_id res chain seq x y z
N MET A 1 39.82 14.57 7.94
CA MET A 1 40.05 13.25 8.58
C MET A 1 41.06 13.40 9.71
N PRO A 2 40.63 13.16 10.96
CA PRO A 2 41.45 12.43 11.91
C PRO A 2 40.73 11.17 12.41
N ARG A 3 41.51 10.14 12.71
CA ARG A 3 41.08 8.81 13.16
C ARG A 3 40.47 8.90 14.57
N HIS A 4 39.28 8.36 14.76
CA HIS A 4 38.74 8.04 16.08
C HIS A 4 38.59 6.52 16.19
N ALA A 5 39.27 5.99 17.21
CA ALA A 5 39.24 4.60 17.61
C ALA A 5 37.84 4.28 18.15
N VAL A 6 37.15 3.33 17.51
CA VAL A 6 35.92 2.75 18.05
C VAL A 6 36.33 1.69 19.07
N VAL A 7 35.96 1.95 20.32
CA VAL A 7 36.02 0.98 21.42
C VAL A 7 35.02 -0.13 21.11
N VAL A 8 35.53 -1.35 20.91
CA VAL A 8 34.73 -2.57 20.78
C VAL A 8 34.17 -2.90 22.17
N ALA A 9 32.88 -2.66 22.37
CA ALA A 9 32.16 -3.18 23.53
C ALA A 9 31.97 -4.70 23.36
N LEU A 10 32.52 -5.46 24.30
CA LEU A 10 32.32 -6.89 24.45
C LEU A 10 30.82 -7.20 24.63
N PHE A 11 30.25 -7.97 23.71
CA PHE A 11 28.94 -8.58 23.88
C PHE A 11 29.00 -9.54 25.07
N THR A 12 28.26 -9.22 26.13
CA THR A 12 27.94 -10.13 27.21
C THR A 12 27.11 -11.30 26.65
N CYS A 13 27.57 -12.54 26.87
CA CYS A 13 26.79 -13.75 26.66
C CYS A 13 25.46 -13.63 27.42
N ALA A 14 24.35 -13.50 26.69
CA ALA A 14 23.03 -13.74 27.26
C ALA A 14 22.97 -15.22 27.68
N ALA A 15 22.82 -15.46 28.98
CA ALA A 15 22.54 -16.79 29.49
C ALA A 15 21.24 -17.29 28.86
N ALA A 16 21.29 -18.47 28.23
CA ALA A 16 20.11 -19.14 27.71
C ALA A 16 19.17 -19.44 28.88
N ALA A 17 18.10 -18.66 29.02
CA ALA A 17 17.00 -19.02 29.90
C ALA A 17 16.47 -20.38 29.45
N SER A 18 16.39 -21.35 30.37
CA SER A 18 15.79 -22.65 30.07
C SER A 18 14.34 -22.41 29.63
N ALA A 19 14.02 -22.69 28.36
CA ALA A 19 12.67 -22.56 27.84
C ALA A 19 11.72 -23.41 28.69
N GLN A 20 10.80 -22.76 29.41
CA GLN A 20 9.83 -23.43 30.26
C GLN A 20 8.87 -24.24 29.37
N SER A 21 8.67 -25.51 29.69
CA SER A 21 7.74 -26.38 28.94
C SER A 21 6.31 -25.90 29.12
N LEU A 22 5.57 -25.79 28.01
CA LEU A 22 4.17 -25.38 27.98
C LEU A 22 3.27 -26.54 28.44
N ALA A 23 2.55 -26.36 29.55
CA ALA A 23 1.52 -27.33 29.97
C ALA A 23 0.23 -27.09 29.18
N LEU A 24 -0.10 -28.02 28.26
CA LEU A 24 -1.34 -27.92 27.49
C LEU A 24 -2.55 -28.28 28.37
N PRO A 25 -3.62 -27.47 28.36
CA PRO A 25 -4.81 -27.78 29.13
C PRO A 25 -5.51 -29.03 28.58
N GLU A 26 -6.27 -29.70 29.45
CA GLU A 26 -7.30 -30.61 28.97
C GLU A 26 -8.26 -29.84 28.06
N TRP A 27 -8.49 -30.38 26.86
CA TRP A 27 -9.29 -29.73 25.85
C TRP A 27 -10.29 -30.70 25.27
N ARG A 28 -11.52 -30.23 25.03
CA ARG A 28 -12.59 -31.01 24.41
C ARG A 28 -13.10 -30.27 23.17
N PRO A 29 -13.40 -31.00 22.08
CA PRO A 29 -13.95 -30.39 20.88
C PRO A 29 -15.32 -29.77 21.18
N PRO A 30 -15.61 -28.57 20.65
CA PRO A 30 -16.96 -28.05 20.61
C PRO A 30 -17.94 -29.06 20.00
N ALA A 31 -19.16 -29.12 20.52
CA ALA A 31 -20.19 -29.99 19.96
C ALA A 31 -20.64 -29.47 18.57
N GLY A 32 -20.94 -30.38 17.64
CA GLY A 32 -21.55 -30.01 16.36
C GLY A 32 -20.63 -29.32 15.34
N LEU A 33 -19.30 -29.49 15.45
CA LEU A 33 -18.35 -28.91 14.50
C LEU A 33 -18.65 -29.33 13.05
N ALA A 34 -19.00 -28.36 12.22
CA ALA A 34 -19.03 -28.53 10.78
C ALA A 34 -17.61 -28.43 10.21
N GLY A 35 -17.23 -29.34 9.33
CA GLY A 35 -15.89 -29.33 8.75
C GLY A 35 -15.60 -30.52 7.83
N GLU A 36 -14.46 -30.44 7.15
CA GLU A 36 -13.94 -31.50 6.31
C GLU A 36 -13.23 -32.54 7.18
N LYS A 37 -13.70 -33.79 7.16
CA LYS A 37 -13.08 -34.89 7.91
C LYS A 37 -11.81 -35.35 7.20
N PHE A 38 -10.79 -35.69 7.98
CA PHE A 38 -9.56 -36.30 7.47
C PHE A 38 -9.13 -37.47 8.33
N ALA A 39 -8.45 -38.43 7.72
CA ALA A 39 -7.84 -39.57 8.38
C ALA A 39 -6.56 -39.95 7.64
N ARG A 40 -5.49 -40.26 8.37
CA ARG A 40 -4.25 -40.75 7.79
C ARG A 40 -3.47 -41.62 8.76
N GLY A 41 -2.87 -42.68 8.22
CA GLY A 41 -2.04 -43.66 8.89
C GLY A 41 -1.81 -44.85 7.97
N GLY A 42 -0.93 -45.78 8.33
CA GLY A 42 -0.75 -47.04 7.59
C GLY A 42 0.45 -47.07 6.65
N THR A 43 0.29 -47.67 5.47
CA THR A 43 1.40 -48.04 4.58
C THR A 43 2.06 -46.83 3.91
N THR A 44 3.39 -46.75 3.99
CA THR A 44 4.17 -45.75 3.27
C THR A 44 4.09 -45.97 1.76
N VAL A 45 4.01 -44.88 1.02
CA VAL A 45 4.13 -44.87 -0.44
C VAL A 45 5.49 -44.33 -0.86
N ARG A 46 5.91 -44.68 -2.08
CA ARG A 46 7.09 -44.08 -2.70
C ARG A 46 6.77 -42.67 -3.17
N ILE A 47 7.28 -41.67 -2.47
CA ILE A 47 7.19 -40.25 -2.83
C ILE A 47 8.33 -39.93 -3.80
N TRP A 48 7.98 -39.38 -4.96
CA TRP A 48 8.96 -39.04 -5.98
C TRP A 48 9.96 -38.01 -5.44
N GLY A 49 11.25 -38.37 -5.49
CA GLY A 49 12.35 -37.56 -4.95
C GLY A 49 12.46 -37.49 -3.42
N GLY A 50 11.47 -37.98 -2.67
CA GLY A 50 11.40 -37.94 -1.20
C GLY A 50 11.62 -39.29 -0.49
N GLY A 51 11.65 -40.41 -1.23
CA GLY A 51 11.83 -41.75 -0.64
C GLY A 51 10.51 -42.40 -0.27
N GLN A 52 10.46 -43.18 0.82
CA GLN A 52 9.23 -43.76 1.35
C GLN A 52 8.63 -42.82 2.40
N GLY A 53 7.32 -42.56 2.34
CA GLY A 53 6.63 -41.73 3.32
C GLY A 53 5.11 -41.90 3.29
N LEU A 54 4.42 -41.39 4.29
CA LEU A 54 2.95 -41.35 4.30
C LEU A 54 2.48 -40.30 3.29
N GLU A 55 1.47 -40.62 2.48
CA GLU A 55 0.97 -39.63 1.53
C GLU A 55 0.26 -38.48 2.28
N PRO A 56 0.38 -37.24 1.79
CA PRO A 56 -0.24 -36.09 2.44
C PRO A 56 -1.78 -36.18 2.47
N VAL A 57 -2.39 -35.38 3.32
CA VAL A 57 -3.82 -35.02 3.23
C VAL A 57 -3.90 -33.65 2.58
N HIS A 58 -4.55 -33.58 1.42
CA HIS A 58 -4.75 -32.35 0.67
C HIS A 58 -6.16 -31.80 0.92
N PHE A 59 -6.26 -30.51 1.17
CA PHE A 59 -7.53 -29.80 1.21
C PHE A 59 -7.77 -29.09 -0.13
N SER A 60 -9.00 -29.15 -0.63
CA SER A 60 -9.38 -28.50 -1.90
C SER A 60 -9.60 -26.98 -1.75
N GLU A 61 -9.68 -26.50 -0.51
CA GLU A 61 -9.93 -25.11 -0.19
C GLU A 61 -8.82 -24.18 -0.68
N MET A 62 -9.24 -23.04 -1.25
CA MET A 62 -8.38 -21.90 -1.50
C MET A 62 -8.51 -20.91 -0.34
N LEU A 63 -7.39 -20.60 0.31
CA LEU A 63 -7.39 -19.74 1.50
C LEU A 63 -7.64 -18.27 1.12
N PRO A 64 -8.46 -17.52 1.89
CA PRO A 64 -8.55 -16.07 1.72
C PRO A 64 -7.25 -15.38 2.15
N ALA A 65 -7.15 -14.07 1.91
CA ALA A 65 -5.98 -13.28 2.32
C ALA A 65 -5.76 -13.30 3.85
N LEU A 66 -6.86 -13.24 4.60
CA LEU A 66 -6.91 -13.34 6.06
C LEU A 66 -7.72 -14.59 6.41
N PHE A 67 -7.42 -15.29 7.51
CA PHE A 67 -8.19 -16.48 7.87
C PHE A 67 -7.94 -16.97 9.28
N VAL A 68 -8.89 -17.75 9.77
CA VAL A 68 -8.69 -18.72 10.86
C VAL A 68 -8.91 -20.12 10.31
N ARG A 69 -7.98 -21.04 10.53
CA ARG A 69 -8.18 -22.48 10.29
C ARG A 69 -7.90 -23.25 11.56
N THR A 70 -8.79 -24.19 11.90
CA THR A 70 -8.67 -25.02 13.09
C THR A 70 -8.70 -26.49 12.69
N LEU A 71 -7.68 -27.24 13.06
CA LEU A 71 -7.70 -28.70 13.08
C LEU A 71 -8.15 -29.16 14.45
N VAL A 72 -9.07 -30.11 14.48
CA VAL A 72 -9.53 -30.79 15.69
C VAL A 72 -9.25 -32.27 15.55
N PHE A 73 -8.49 -32.83 16.47
CA PHE A 73 -8.06 -34.23 16.42
C PHE A 73 -8.95 -35.10 17.33
N SER A 74 -9.59 -36.11 16.74
CA SER A 74 -10.14 -37.22 17.51
C SER A 74 -9.04 -38.19 17.92
N GLU A 75 -8.00 -38.31 17.08
CA GLU A 75 -6.84 -39.17 17.28
C GLU A 75 -5.59 -38.49 16.70
N LEU A 76 -4.49 -38.47 17.46
CA LEU A 76 -3.19 -37.99 17.00
C LEU A 76 -2.09 -38.79 17.71
N GLU A 77 -1.48 -39.74 17.00
CA GLU A 77 -0.43 -40.62 17.50
C GLU A 77 0.86 -40.36 16.71
N LEU A 78 1.89 -39.85 17.40
CA LEU A 78 3.16 -39.45 16.79
C LEU A 78 4.37 -40.13 17.49
N PRO A 79 4.47 -41.47 17.47
CA PRO A 79 5.47 -42.20 18.26
C PRO A 79 6.91 -42.06 17.75
N ASP A 80 7.10 -41.99 16.43
CA ASP A 80 8.39 -42.03 15.74
C ASP A 80 8.57 -40.89 14.72
N GLY A 81 7.79 -39.82 14.86
CA GLY A 81 7.81 -38.70 13.93
C GLY A 81 6.90 -37.55 14.36
N GLY A 82 6.21 -36.94 13.40
CA GLY A 82 5.52 -35.68 13.62
C GLY A 82 4.47 -35.35 12.57
N LEU A 83 3.63 -34.38 12.89
CA LEU A 83 2.66 -33.76 12.01
C LEU A 83 3.22 -32.42 11.52
N ARG A 84 3.24 -32.22 10.21
CA ARG A 84 3.46 -30.93 9.57
C ARG A 84 2.16 -30.42 8.96
N TRP A 85 1.71 -29.26 9.40
CA TRP A 85 0.69 -28.50 8.69
C TRP A 85 1.39 -27.48 7.79
N VAL A 86 1.24 -27.61 6.48
CA VAL A 86 1.98 -26.84 5.48
C VAL A 86 1.03 -25.86 4.82
N PHE A 87 1.36 -24.57 4.86
CA PHE A 87 0.71 -23.50 4.10
C PHE A 87 1.66 -23.02 3.01
N THR A 88 1.15 -22.82 1.79
CA THR A 88 1.96 -22.47 0.61
C THR A 88 1.32 -21.37 -0.22
N GLY A 89 2.17 -20.59 -0.88
CA GLY A 89 1.84 -19.52 -1.81
C GLY A 89 2.99 -19.24 -2.77
N PRO A 90 2.90 -18.19 -3.61
CA PRO A 90 3.83 -17.98 -4.72
C PRO A 90 5.26 -17.64 -4.27
N GLN A 91 5.42 -16.84 -3.21
CA GLN A 91 6.73 -16.38 -2.74
C GLN A 91 7.29 -17.19 -1.56
N GLY A 92 6.49 -18.14 -1.04
CA GLY A 92 6.81 -18.85 0.18
C GLY A 92 5.58 -19.42 0.88
N GLY A 93 5.77 -19.80 2.14
CA GLY A 93 4.68 -20.19 3.03
C GLY A 93 5.15 -20.39 4.45
N PHE A 94 4.34 -21.01 5.30
CA PHE A 94 4.72 -21.31 6.68
C PHE A 94 4.27 -22.69 7.11
N SER A 95 4.86 -23.22 8.17
CA SER A 95 4.46 -24.50 8.72
C SER A 95 4.37 -24.53 10.22
N VAL A 96 3.37 -25.25 10.68
CA VAL A 96 3.32 -25.79 12.03
C VAL A 96 3.92 -27.19 11.99
N TRP A 97 4.84 -27.46 12.90
CA TRP A 97 5.36 -28.79 13.16
C TRP A 97 5.00 -29.19 14.59
N VAL A 98 4.52 -30.42 14.76
CA VAL A 98 4.23 -31.00 16.07
C VAL A 98 4.84 -32.40 16.10
N ASP A 99 5.64 -32.69 17.11
CA ASP A 99 6.04 -34.07 17.46
C ASP A 99 5.58 -34.39 18.87
N LYS A 100 6.01 -35.52 19.44
CA LYS A 100 5.61 -35.95 20.78
C LYS A 100 5.92 -34.94 21.91
N THR A 101 6.91 -34.07 21.71
CA THR A 101 7.52 -33.29 22.79
C THR A 101 7.54 -31.79 22.53
N LYS A 102 7.40 -31.36 21.28
CA LYS A 102 7.48 -29.95 20.91
C LYS A 102 6.55 -29.57 19.78
N VAL A 103 6.25 -28.28 19.76
CA VAL A 103 5.58 -27.59 18.66
C VAL A 103 6.52 -26.51 18.13
N ALA A 104 6.53 -26.33 16.81
CA ALA A 104 7.30 -25.30 16.15
C ALA A 104 6.49 -24.59 15.06
N LEU A 105 6.83 -23.33 14.81
CA LEU A 105 6.30 -22.50 13.74
C LEU A 105 7.48 -21.87 13.00
N TYR A 106 7.47 -21.97 11.67
CA TYR A 106 8.51 -21.36 10.84
C TYR A 106 7.95 -20.91 9.49
N GLN A 107 8.58 -19.86 8.93
CA GLN A 107 8.29 -19.35 7.59
C GLN A 107 9.35 -19.81 6.60
N ARG A 108 8.94 -19.98 5.36
CA ARG A 108 9.75 -20.43 4.23
C ARG A 108 9.64 -19.42 3.12
N TYR A 109 10.78 -18.97 2.62
CA TYR A 109 10.87 -18.12 1.43
C TYR A 109 11.42 -18.95 0.29
N TYR A 110 10.77 -18.84 -0.87
CA TYR A 110 11.17 -19.55 -2.09
C TYR A 110 12.12 -18.69 -2.93
N ASP A 111 12.86 -19.36 -3.82
CA ASP A 111 13.54 -18.80 -4.98
C ASP A 111 14.53 -17.64 -4.76
N SER A 112 15.78 -18.00 -4.46
CA SER A 112 16.94 -17.26 -5.00
C SER A 112 18.20 -18.11 -4.91
N PHE A 113 18.98 -18.14 -6.00
CA PHE A 113 20.31 -18.75 -6.01
C PHE A 113 21.21 -18.15 -4.91
N GLY A 114 21.04 -16.85 -4.61
CA GLY A 114 21.75 -16.16 -3.53
C GLY A 114 21.38 -16.63 -2.12
N LEU A 115 20.18 -17.21 -1.93
CA LEU A 115 19.79 -17.81 -0.64
C LEU A 115 20.59 -19.08 -0.32
N SER A 116 21.15 -19.75 -1.34
CA SER A 116 21.96 -20.97 -1.14
C SER A 116 23.30 -20.72 -0.43
N ALA A 117 23.75 -19.45 -0.41
CA ALA A 117 24.98 -19.00 0.24
C ALA A 117 24.78 -18.48 1.67
N ALA A 118 23.54 -18.31 2.13
CA ALA A 118 23.25 -17.94 3.51
C ALA A 118 23.60 -19.11 4.44
N GLN A 119 24.53 -18.88 5.38
CA GLN A 119 25.28 -19.92 6.11
C GLN A 119 24.47 -20.90 6.99
N ASN A 120 23.15 -20.78 7.09
CA ASN A 120 22.31 -21.62 7.96
C ASN A 120 21.03 -22.17 7.30
N ALA A 121 20.89 -22.09 5.97
CA ALA A 121 19.76 -22.73 5.31
C ALA A 121 19.91 -24.25 5.40
N GLU A 122 19.07 -24.92 6.22
CA GLU A 122 18.88 -26.37 6.11
C GLU A 122 18.58 -26.69 4.65
N ARG A 123 19.57 -27.27 3.96
CA ARG A 123 19.42 -27.68 2.57
C ARG A 123 18.41 -28.81 2.53
N GLU A 124 17.13 -28.50 2.31
CA GLU A 124 16.27 -29.43 1.59
C GLU A 124 16.94 -29.59 0.21
N ARG A 125 17.74 -30.66 0.06
CA ARG A 125 18.81 -30.86 -0.94
C ARG A 125 18.42 -30.64 -2.42
N ARG A 126 17.17 -30.28 -2.72
CA ARG A 126 16.61 -30.23 -4.08
C ARG A 126 15.81 -28.96 -4.39
N MET A 127 15.60 -28.05 -3.44
CA MET A 127 14.80 -26.82 -3.66
C MET A 127 15.48 -25.60 -3.02
N PRO A 128 15.61 -24.47 -3.73
CA PRO A 128 16.15 -23.23 -3.17
C PRO A 128 15.13 -22.65 -2.18
N LEU A 129 15.38 -22.88 -0.89
CA LEU A 129 14.48 -22.51 0.18
C LEU A 129 15.25 -21.98 1.38
N LEU A 130 14.79 -20.87 1.95
CA LEU A 130 15.27 -20.35 3.23
C LEU A 130 14.18 -20.55 4.28
N ARG A 131 14.52 -21.27 5.36
CA ARG A 131 13.73 -21.25 6.60
C ARG A 131 14.13 -20.05 7.44
N SER A 132 13.15 -19.37 8.01
CA SER A 132 13.33 -18.16 8.80
C SER A 132 12.26 -18.07 9.88
N GLN A 133 12.51 -17.24 10.90
CA GLN A 133 11.62 -17.06 12.04
C GLN A 133 11.18 -18.41 12.63
N GLU A 134 12.14 -19.30 12.88
CA GLU A 134 11.87 -20.59 13.51
C GLU A 134 11.75 -20.39 15.02
N GLU A 135 10.56 -20.65 15.54
CA GLU A 135 10.27 -20.69 16.96
C GLU A 135 9.83 -22.11 17.31
N GLU A 136 10.37 -22.64 18.41
CA GLU A 136 9.96 -23.92 18.96
C GLU A 136 9.78 -23.81 20.46
N THR A 137 8.89 -24.64 21.01
CA THR A 137 8.63 -24.69 22.44
C THR A 137 8.26 -26.12 22.82
N PRO A 138 8.93 -26.70 23.84
CA PRO A 138 8.54 -27.98 24.38
C PRO A 138 7.18 -27.88 25.07
N TYR A 139 6.41 -28.97 25.06
CA TYR A 139 5.11 -29.00 25.72
C TYR A 139 4.89 -30.31 26.51
N THR A 140 3.90 -30.30 27.39
CA THR A 140 3.34 -31.49 28.05
C THR A 140 1.82 -31.54 27.86
N GLY A 141 1.23 -32.74 27.91
CA GLY A 141 -0.18 -32.97 27.63
C GLY A 141 -0.45 -33.43 26.19
N ALA A 142 -1.73 -33.60 25.84
CA ALA A 142 -2.14 -34.09 24.53
C ALA A 142 -2.56 -32.94 23.61
N VAL A 143 -2.03 -32.89 22.38
CA VAL A 143 -2.49 -31.96 21.34
C VAL A 143 -3.84 -32.45 20.81
N ARG A 144 -4.88 -31.65 21.02
CA ARG A 144 -6.26 -31.92 20.59
C ARG A 144 -6.76 -30.93 19.56
N SER A 145 -6.20 -29.73 19.50
CA SER A 145 -6.46 -28.77 18.44
C SER A 145 -5.22 -27.97 18.06
N LEU A 146 -5.18 -27.57 16.78
CA LEU A 146 -4.25 -26.57 16.25
C LEU A 146 -5.07 -25.51 15.53
N ARG A 147 -4.91 -24.24 15.92
CA ARG A 147 -5.54 -23.12 15.23
C ARG A 147 -4.48 -22.15 14.72
N ILE A 148 -4.57 -21.82 13.44
CA ILE A 148 -3.77 -20.79 12.80
C ILE A 148 -4.67 -19.60 12.47
N THR A 149 -4.22 -18.41 12.86
CA THR A 149 -4.83 -17.14 12.51
C THR A 149 -3.85 -16.32 11.69
N VAL A 150 -4.28 -15.84 10.54
CA VAL A 150 -3.61 -14.81 9.74
C VAL A 150 -4.50 -13.57 9.71
N ASP A 151 -4.07 -12.47 10.33
CA ASP A 151 -4.88 -11.27 10.59
C ASP A 151 -4.43 -10.03 9.78
N HIS A 152 -5.25 -8.97 9.78
CA HIS A 152 -5.00 -7.72 9.04
C HIS A 152 -3.81 -6.91 9.55
N ALA A 153 -3.30 -7.23 10.74
CA ALA A 153 -2.13 -6.65 11.36
C ALA A 153 -0.86 -7.47 11.02
N LEU A 154 -0.91 -8.19 9.89
CA LEU A 154 0.15 -9.06 9.40
C LEU A 154 0.55 -10.16 10.40
N GLY A 155 -0.29 -10.45 11.40
CA GLY A 155 -0.03 -11.46 12.41
C GLY A 155 -0.22 -12.87 11.87
N LEU A 156 0.65 -13.78 12.29
CA LEU A 156 0.52 -15.23 12.17
C LEU A 156 0.57 -15.80 13.58
N THR A 157 -0.57 -16.29 14.06
CA THR A 157 -0.71 -16.76 15.44
C THR A 157 -1.04 -18.25 15.45
N LEU A 158 -0.30 -19.03 16.25
CA LEU A 158 -0.58 -20.44 16.50
C LEU A 158 -1.17 -20.61 17.89
N HIS A 159 -2.32 -21.26 17.97
CA HIS A 159 -2.86 -21.81 19.21
C HIS A 159 -2.81 -23.33 19.21
N VAL A 160 -2.48 -23.90 20.36
CA VAL A 160 -2.55 -25.33 20.66
C VAL A 160 -3.48 -25.52 21.84
N ASN A 161 -4.56 -26.28 21.68
CA ASN A 161 -5.60 -26.42 22.71
C ASN A 161 -6.11 -25.07 23.24
N ASP A 162 -6.36 -24.12 22.32
CA ASP A 162 -6.74 -22.72 22.58
C ASP A 162 -5.68 -21.84 23.29
N VAL A 163 -4.55 -22.39 23.71
CA VAL A 163 -3.42 -21.61 24.26
C VAL A 163 -2.59 -21.02 23.11
N GLN A 164 -2.43 -19.69 23.09
CA GLN A 164 -1.52 -19.03 22.14
C GLN A 164 -0.08 -19.45 22.45
N VAL A 165 0.60 -20.06 21.48
CA VAL A 165 1.98 -20.53 21.62
C VAL A 165 2.96 -19.58 20.93
N PHE A 166 2.66 -19.19 19.70
CA PHE A 166 3.53 -18.31 18.90
C PHE A 166 2.72 -17.18 18.27
N ARG A 167 3.37 -16.04 18.08
CA ARG A 167 2.89 -14.93 17.23
C ARG A 167 4.06 -14.34 16.46
N GLN A 168 3.97 -14.43 15.13
CA GLN A 168 4.96 -13.91 14.19
C GLN A 168 4.36 -12.86 13.27
N THR A 169 5.20 -12.00 12.69
CA THR A 169 4.80 -11.19 11.55
C THR A 169 4.95 -12.01 10.27
N CYS A 170 3.88 -12.12 9.49
CA CYS A 170 3.85 -12.89 8.25
C CYS A 170 3.43 -12.03 7.07
N LEU A 171 4.39 -11.72 6.19
CA LEU A 171 4.13 -10.96 4.97
C LEU A 171 3.63 -11.84 3.83
N LEU A 172 3.88 -13.15 3.89
CA LEU A 172 3.61 -14.10 2.81
C LEU A 172 2.11 -14.23 2.53
N THR A 173 1.72 -14.10 1.27
CA THR A 173 0.39 -14.52 0.80
C THR A 173 0.41 -16.03 0.62
N VAL A 174 -0.46 -16.75 1.34
CA VAL A 174 -0.65 -18.20 1.19
C VAL A 174 -2.03 -18.48 0.64
N SER A 175 -2.14 -19.49 -0.22
CA SER A 175 -3.39 -19.81 -0.92
C SER A 175 -3.83 -21.25 -0.71
N ARG A 176 -2.94 -22.13 -0.25
CA ARG A 176 -3.22 -23.56 -0.07
C ARG A 176 -2.61 -24.08 1.21
N HIS A 177 -3.14 -25.20 1.68
CA HIS A 177 -2.58 -25.91 2.81
C HIS A 177 -2.83 -27.42 2.74
N GLN A 178 -1.99 -28.18 3.45
CA GLN A 178 -2.04 -29.64 3.50
C GLN A 178 -1.43 -30.17 4.80
N LEU A 179 -1.74 -31.42 5.14
CA LEU A 179 -1.13 -32.13 6.27
C LEU A 179 -0.14 -33.19 5.77
N GLN A 180 0.99 -33.31 6.45
CA GLN A 180 1.99 -34.33 6.19
C GLN A 180 2.39 -34.98 7.50
N LEU A 181 2.31 -36.31 7.56
CA LEU A 181 2.91 -37.08 8.65
C LEU A 181 4.33 -37.50 8.26
N THR A 182 5.23 -37.51 9.24
CA THR A 182 6.55 -38.14 9.13
C THR A 182 6.64 -39.26 10.16
N GLY A 183 7.50 -40.24 9.91
CA GLY A 183 7.55 -41.45 10.73
C GLY A 183 6.67 -42.55 10.12
N SER A 184 7.00 -43.80 10.46
CA SER A 184 6.35 -44.98 9.89
C SER A 184 5.10 -45.42 10.64
N ASN A 185 4.98 -45.04 11.91
CA ASN A 185 3.93 -45.50 12.82
C ASN A 185 2.99 -44.37 13.27
N CYS A 186 3.01 -43.24 12.56
CA CYS A 186 2.17 -42.10 12.89
C CYS A 186 0.74 -42.25 12.34
N ARG A 187 -0.24 -41.77 13.12
CA ARG A 187 -1.66 -41.77 12.77
C ARG A 187 -2.33 -40.47 13.18
N MET A 188 -3.28 -40.01 12.38
CA MET A 188 -4.12 -38.88 12.72
C MET A 188 -5.53 -39.07 12.16
N THR A 189 -6.52 -38.66 12.94
CA THR A 189 -7.92 -38.61 12.52
C THR A 189 -8.52 -37.34 13.10
N GLY A 190 -9.27 -36.59 12.29
CA GLY A 190 -9.77 -35.30 12.75
C GLY A 190 -10.69 -34.59 11.76
N THR A 191 -10.90 -33.31 12.02
CA THR A 191 -11.76 -32.42 11.24
C THR A 191 -11.08 -31.06 11.06
N LEU A 192 -11.04 -30.58 9.81
CA LEU A 192 -10.73 -29.19 9.49
C LEU A 192 -12.03 -28.39 9.62
N VAL A 193 -12.10 -27.54 10.64
CA VAL A 193 -13.31 -26.77 10.96
C VAL A 193 -13.59 -25.75 9.86
N LYS A 194 -14.83 -25.73 9.36
CA LYS A 194 -15.30 -24.73 8.40
C LYS A 194 -15.49 -23.38 9.11
N PRO A 195 -14.96 -22.27 8.58
CA PRO A 195 -15.24 -20.95 9.14
C PRO A 195 -16.73 -20.63 9.09
N GLU A 196 -17.25 -20.02 10.16
CA GLU A 196 -18.61 -19.49 10.19
C GLU A 196 -18.68 -18.17 9.39
N THR A 197 -19.76 -17.99 8.65
CA THR A 197 -20.08 -16.72 7.99
C THR A 197 -20.89 -15.87 8.96
N ALA A 198 -20.37 -14.69 9.31
CA ALA A 198 -21.10 -13.75 10.14
C ALA A 198 -21.97 -12.83 9.27
N GLN A 199 -23.03 -12.28 9.86
CA GLN A 199 -23.92 -11.31 9.22
C GLN A 199 -23.45 -9.89 9.54
N ALA A 200 -23.59 -8.99 8.59
CA ALA A 200 -23.28 -7.58 8.76
C ALA A 200 -24.36 -6.72 8.11
N ARG A 201 -24.64 -5.57 8.71
CA ARG A 201 -25.53 -4.56 8.13
C ARG A 201 -24.80 -3.25 7.96
N VAL A 202 -24.93 -2.69 6.76
CA VAL A 202 -24.42 -1.37 6.41
C VAL A 202 -25.60 -0.43 6.15
N THR A 203 -25.58 0.73 6.80
CA THR A 203 -26.55 1.81 6.57
C THR A 203 -25.84 3.00 5.98
N LEU A 204 -26.35 3.51 4.85
CA LEU A 204 -25.86 4.70 4.19
C LEU A 204 -26.78 5.89 4.50
N ASP A 205 -26.20 7.05 4.76
CA ASP A 205 -26.92 8.31 5.00
C ASP A 205 -26.48 9.39 4.00
N PRO A 206 -27.23 9.60 2.90
CA PRO A 206 -26.95 10.65 1.94
C PRO A 206 -27.08 12.08 2.49
N ALA A 207 -27.75 12.29 3.62
CA ALA A 207 -27.88 13.61 4.24
C ALA A 207 -26.60 14.04 4.99
N GLN A 208 -25.84 13.06 5.49
CA GLN A 208 -24.52 13.32 6.06
C GLN A 208 -23.47 13.38 4.95
N THR A 209 -23.06 14.58 4.57
CA THR A 209 -22.06 14.80 3.51
C THR A 209 -20.73 15.25 4.09
N HIS A 210 -19.63 14.82 3.46
CA HIS A 210 -18.26 15.16 3.85
C HIS A 210 -17.52 15.82 2.66
N GLN A 211 -16.28 15.40 2.36
CA GLN A 211 -15.51 15.97 1.27
C GLN A 211 -16.05 15.56 -0.11
N THR A 212 -15.90 16.47 -1.08
CA THR A 212 -16.06 16.16 -2.51
C THR A 212 -14.74 15.68 -3.09
N MET A 213 -14.80 14.56 -3.79
CA MET A 213 -13.63 13.94 -4.40
C MET A 213 -13.13 14.76 -5.58
N ARG A 214 -11.82 14.99 -5.56
CA ARG A 214 -11.06 15.62 -6.62
C ARG A 214 -10.44 14.59 -7.56
N GLY A 215 -9.97 13.45 -7.03
CA GLY A 215 -9.62 12.30 -7.86
C GLY A 215 -8.48 11.44 -7.31
N TRP A 216 -7.90 10.66 -8.22
CA TRP A 216 -6.88 9.67 -7.94
C TRP A 216 -5.77 9.78 -8.99
N GLY A 217 -4.56 9.34 -8.65
CA GLY A 217 -3.48 9.31 -9.63
C GLY A 217 -2.12 9.10 -9.00
N GLY A 218 -1.11 9.78 -9.52
CA GLY A 218 0.26 9.66 -9.08
C GLY A 218 1.23 10.28 -10.06
N ILE A 219 2.47 9.79 -10.09
CA ILE A 219 3.48 10.26 -11.02
C ILE A 219 3.72 9.21 -12.10
N THR A 220 3.48 9.57 -13.35
CA THR A 220 4.01 8.83 -14.51
C THR A 220 5.34 9.43 -14.90
N THR A 221 6.44 8.65 -14.86
CA THR A 221 7.71 9.20 -15.33
C THR A 221 7.67 9.35 -16.85
N PRO A 222 8.07 10.50 -17.41
CA PRO A 222 8.17 10.68 -18.86
C PRO A 222 9.02 9.62 -19.54
N LEU A 223 10.12 9.22 -18.89
CA LEU A 223 10.98 8.17 -19.45
C LEU A 223 10.28 6.82 -19.53
N ALA A 224 9.54 6.42 -18.50
CA ALA A 224 8.80 5.16 -18.57
C ALA A 224 7.71 5.20 -19.65
N TYR A 225 6.96 6.31 -19.74
CA TYR A 225 5.94 6.49 -20.77
C TYR A 225 6.52 6.46 -22.20
N ARG A 226 7.66 7.11 -22.41
CA ARG A 226 8.33 7.15 -23.74
C ARG A 226 8.87 5.81 -24.19
N LEU A 227 9.18 4.90 -23.27
CA LEU A 227 9.63 3.54 -23.58
C LEU A 227 8.49 2.64 -24.03
N LEU A 228 7.24 2.99 -23.74
CA LEU A 228 6.10 2.19 -24.16
C LEU A 228 6.02 2.14 -25.70
N SER A 229 5.71 0.95 -26.21
CA SER A 229 5.37 0.78 -27.63
C SER A 229 4.07 1.54 -27.96
N PRO A 230 3.71 1.74 -29.25
CA PRO A 230 2.42 2.35 -29.61
C PRO A 230 1.22 1.63 -28.98
N GLU A 231 1.26 0.30 -28.96
CA GLU A 231 0.29 -0.52 -28.24
C GLU A 231 0.35 -0.27 -26.72
N GLY A 232 1.56 -0.23 -26.16
CA GLY A 232 1.77 0.07 -24.75
C GLY A 232 1.22 1.43 -24.32
N LYS A 233 1.40 2.49 -25.12
CA LYS A 233 0.84 3.81 -24.87
C LYS A 233 -0.69 3.79 -24.91
N ARG A 234 -1.29 3.10 -25.89
CA ARG A 234 -2.74 2.93 -25.95
C ARG A 234 -3.25 2.19 -24.70
N ARG A 235 -2.61 1.09 -24.33
CA ARG A 235 -2.97 0.32 -23.14
C ARG A 235 -2.80 1.14 -21.85
N TRP A 236 -1.76 1.97 -21.77
CA TRP A 236 -1.57 2.90 -20.65
C TRP A 236 -2.76 3.85 -20.50
N TRP A 237 -3.22 4.47 -21.58
CA TRP A 237 -4.37 5.39 -21.52
C TRP A 237 -5.69 4.67 -21.23
N GLU A 238 -5.86 3.44 -21.70
CA GLU A 238 -6.98 2.57 -21.26
C GLU A 238 -6.93 2.36 -19.75
N MET A 239 -5.77 2.01 -19.18
CA MET A 239 -5.61 1.84 -17.73
C MET A 239 -5.84 3.15 -16.97
N VAL A 240 -5.36 4.29 -17.45
CA VAL A 240 -5.61 5.61 -16.85
C VAL A 240 -7.10 5.92 -16.80
N CYS A 241 -7.85 5.61 -17.86
CA CYS A 241 -9.31 5.81 -17.89
C CYS A 241 -10.03 4.82 -16.98
N GLU A 242 -9.73 3.53 -17.12
CA GLU A 242 -10.37 2.43 -16.41
C GLU A 242 -10.17 2.55 -14.89
N TYR A 243 -8.94 2.85 -14.45
CA TYR A 243 -8.57 3.06 -13.05
C TYR A 243 -8.74 4.49 -12.54
N ASN A 244 -9.21 5.40 -13.40
CA ASN A 244 -9.43 6.80 -13.06
C ASN A 244 -8.17 7.47 -12.46
N LEU A 245 -6.99 7.15 -13.00
CA LEU A 245 -5.69 7.68 -12.57
C LEU A 245 -5.42 9.04 -13.23
N ARG A 246 -6.31 10.00 -13.00
CA ARG A 246 -6.39 11.26 -13.75
C ARG A 246 -5.64 12.44 -13.12
N ILE A 247 -5.02 12.25 -11.97
CA ILE A 247 -4.08 13.21 -11.38
C ILE A 247 -2.66 12.85 -11.81
N GLN A 248 -1.99 13.73 -12.54
CA GLN A 248 -0.54 13.65 -12.79
C GLN A 248 0.18 14.64 -11.89
N ARG A 249 1.06 14.13 -11.02
CA ARG A 249 2.02 14.95 -10.27
C ARG A 249 3.33 15.07 -11.07
N GLU A 250 3.94 16.25 -11.03
CA GLU A 250 5.15 16.61 -11.78
C GLU A 250 6.24 17.14 -10.84
N TYR A 251 7.45 16.57 -10.94
CA TYR A 251 8.67 17.01 -10.22
C TYR A 251 9.86 17.33 -11.15
N PRO A 252 9.66 17.99 -12.30
CA PRO A 252 10.68 17.98 -13.35
C PRO A 252 11.97 18.67 -12.90
N ILE A 253 13.08 18.15 -13.43
CA ILE A 253 14.40 18.73 -13.64
C ILE A 253 15.22 19.14 -12.41
N GLY A 254 14.55 19.43 -11.29
CA GLY A 254 15.13 19.75 -9.99
C GLY A 254 16.37 20.65 -10.05
N THR A 255 17.50 20.14 -9.55
CA THR A 255 18.78 20.85 -9.48
C THR A 255 19.44 21.16 -10.83
N ARG A 256 18.90 20.66 -11.94
CA ARG A 256 19.40 20.89 -13.31
C ARG A 256 18.59 21.92 -14.10
N LEU A 257 17.58 22.56 -13.51
CA LEU A 257 16.90 23.68 -14.14
C LEU A 257 17.91 24.81 -14.41
N LEU A 258 17.99 25.26 -15.66
CA LEU A 258 18.85 26.38 -16.03
C LEU A 258 18.23 27.72 -15.56
N PRO A 259 19.05 28.76 -15.31
CA PRO A 259 18.52 30.10 -15.02
C PRO A 259 17.62 30.67 -16.13
N SER A 260 17.79 30.20 -17.38
CA SER A 260 16.92 30.51 -18.53
C SER A 260 15.54 29.86 -18.46
N MET A 261 15.38 28.81 -17.65
CA MET A 261 14.13 28.07 -17.44
C MET A 261 13.49 27.56 -18.75
N ASP A 262 14.32 27.07 -19.68
CA ASP A 262 13.92 26.62 -21.02
C ASP A 262 14.11 25.12 -21.25
N ASN A 263 14.65 24.39 -20.28
CA ASN A 263 15.03 22.98 -20.41
C ASN A 263 14.07 21.96 -19.77
N TRP A 264 12.84 22.35 -19.41
CA TRP A 264 11.86 21.52 -18.67
C TRP A 264 11.61 20.12 -19.22
N ASP A 265 11.60 19.99 -20.55
CA ASP A 265 11.28 18.78 -21.30
C ASP A 265 12.49 18.21 -22.07
N ASP A 266 13.69 18.74 -21.81
CA ASP A 266 14.93 18.27 -22.42
C ASP A 266 15.53 17.12 -21.61
N LEU A 267 15.52 15.94 -22.24
CA LEU A 267 16.01 14.72 -21.64
C LEU A 267 17.50 14.77 -21.25
N ALA A 268 18.32 15.58 -21.93
CA ALA A 268 19.74 15.72 -21.58
C ALA A 268 19.95 16.30 -20.17
N TYR A 269 18.96 17.03 -19.66
CA TYR A 269 18.99 17.64 -18.33
C TYR A 269 18.22 16.84 -17.28
N GLY A 270 17.60 15.73 -17.66
CA GLY A 270 16.85 14.92 -16.74
C GLY A 270 17.70 14.42 -15.57
N LEU A 271 17.12 14.47 -14.36
CA LEU A 271 17.76 14.00 -13.14
C LEU A 271 17.33 12.57 -12.82
N PRO A 272 18.27 11.63 -12.62
CA PRO A 272 17.92 10.28 -12.21
C PRO A 272 17.38 10.26 -10.77
N HIS A 273 16.29 9.53 -10.56
CA HIS A 273 15.77 9.27 -9.23
C HIS A 273 16.54 8.12 -8.54
N TYR A 274 16.79 8.24 -7.24
CA TYR A 274 17.59 7.30 -6.45
C TYR A 274 16.85 5.99 -6.16
N TYR A 275 16.78 5.05 -7.11
CA TYR A 275 16.12 3.75 -6.91
C TYR A 275 17.03 2.55 -7.21
N GLY A 276 18.29 2.60 -6.77
CA GLY A 276 19.22 1.47 -6.95
C GLY A 276 19.55 1.23 -8.43
N ASP A 277 19.55 -0.03 -8.87
CA ASP A 277 19.89 -0.44 -10.24
C ASP A 277 18.75 -0.25 -11.25
N ASN A 278 17.67 0.42 -10.86
CA ASN A 278 16.58 0.73 -11.77
C ASN A 278 17.09 1.69 -12.87
N PHE A 279 16.87 1.34 -14.14
CA PHE A 279 17.17 2.21 -15.30
C PHE A 279 16.57 3.60 -15.08
N PRO A 280 17.20 4.67 -15.64
CA PRO A 280 16.96 6.03 -15.19
C PRO A 280 15.47 6.35 -15.31
N ASN A 281 14.82 6.47 -14.15
CA ASN A 281 13.58 7.21 -14.01
C ASN A 281 14.02 8.65 -13.86
N SER A 282 13.79 9.44 -14.91
CA SER A 282 14.29 10.79 -14.99
C SER A 282 13.16 11.78 -14.85
N GLU A 283 13.38 12.78 -14.02
CA GLU A 283 12.45 13.86 -13.79
C GLU A 283 12.67 14.96 -14.84
N ILE A 284 11.86 14.93 -15.89
CA ILE A 284 11.60 16.05 -16.81
C ILE A 284 10.07 16.18 -16.92
N SER A 285 9.57 17.14 -17.68
CA SER A 285 8.16 17.16 -18.07
C SER A 285 7.95 16.56 -19.46
N ASP A 286 6.79 15.96 -19.67
CA ASP A 286 6.30 15.60 -20.99
C ASP A 286 5.00 16.37 -21.27
N PHE A 287 5.12 17.49 -21.99
CA PHE A 287 3.96 18.34 -22.24
C PHE A 287 2.92 17.69 -23.19
N ASN A 288 3.31 16.72 -24.01
CA ASN A 288 2.36 15.95 -24.81
C ASN A 288 1.54 15.00 -23.93
N TYR A 289 2.18 14.34 -22.97
CA TYR A 289 1.50 13.55 -21.94
C TYR A 289 0.53 14.42 -21.14
N ILE A 290 1.00 15.58 -20.64
CA ILE A 290 0.19 16.54 -19.87
C ILE A 290 -1.04 17.01 -20.67
N LYS A 291 -0.86 17.33 -21.95
CA LYS A 291 -1.96 17.71 -22.83
C LYS A 291 -2.97 16.58 -22.98
N THR A 292 -2.49 15.34 -23.12
CA THR A 292 -3.31 14.15 -23.29
C THR A 292 -4.12 13.84 -22.04
N ILE A 293 -3.51 13.80 -20.86
CA ILE A 293 -4.25 13.53 -19.61
C ILE A 293 -5.32 14.60 -19.33
N ARG A 294 -5.04 15.88 -19.64
CA ARG A 294 -6.04 16.95 -19.56
C ARG A 294 -7.21 16.76 -20.53
N SER A 295 -6.94 16.31 -21.75
CA SER A 295 -8.00 16.02 -22.73
C SER A 295 -8.94 14.90 -22.27
N LEU A 296 -8.45 14.01 -21.40
CA LEU A 296 -9.22 12.96 -20.75
C LEU A 296 -9.90 13.44 -19.45
N GLY A 297 -9.88 14.75 -19.16
CA GLY A 297 -10.48 15.34 -17.98
C GLY A 297 -9.63 15.24 -16.71
N GLY A 298 -8.33 14.98 -16.84
CA GLY A 298 -7.39 14.95 -15.73
C GLY A 298 -6.82 16.30 -15.32
N GLU A 299 -6.08 16.29 -14.22
CA GLU A 299 -5.46 17.45 -13.60
C GLU A 299 -3.95 17.26 -13.48
N VAL A 300 -3.21 18.37 -13.53
CA VAL A 300 -1.76 18.38 -13.34
C VAL A 300 -1.38 19.18 -12.12
N TRP A 301 -0.60 18.56 -11.24
CA TRP A 301 -0.06 19.17 -10.03
C TRP A 301 1.44 19.28 -10.17
N PHE A 302 2.00 20.44 -9.86
CA PHE A 302 3.42 20.70 -10.03
C PHE A 302 4.04 21.22 -8.75
N GLU A 303 5.21 20.70 -8.41
CA GLU A 303 6.06 21.26 -7.37
C GLU A 303 7.52 20.86 -7.59
N PHE A 304 8.44 21.52 -6.90
CA PHE A 304 9.85 21.14 -6.94
C PHE A 304 10.18 20.12 -5.86
N TRP A 305 10.85 19.02 -6.26
CA TRP A 305 11.54 18.12 -5.34
C TRP A 305 12.82 18.76 -4.78
N ALA A 306 13.67 19.28 -5.68
CA ALA A 306 14.93 19.92 -5.31
C ALA A 306 15.15 21.21 -6.11
N LEU A 307 15.83 22.18 -5.49
CA LEU A 307 16.11 23.48 -6.10
C LEU A 307 17.57 23.55 -6.61
N PRO A 308 17.83 24.10 -7.80
CA PRO A 308 19.19 24.43 -8.25
C PRO A 308 19.76 25.54 -7.37
N SER A 309 21.09 25.59 -7.29
CA SER A 309 21.79 26.53 -6.39
C SER A 309 21.46 28.00 -6.64
N TRP A 310 21.15 28.39 -7.89
CA TRP A 310 20.80 29.76 -8.23
C TRP A 310 19.44 30.19 -7.69
N MET A 311 18.54 29.24 -7.35
CA MET A 311 17.27 29.49 -6.66
C MET A 311 17.40 29.55 -5.13
N ASN A 312 18.61 29.37 -4.60
CA ASN A 312 18.87 29.42 -3.18
C ASN A 312 19.57 30.71 -2.76
N GLN A 313 19.46 31.01 -1.47
CA GLN A 313 20.18 32.08 -0.80
C GLN A 313 20.70 31.63 0.57
N VAL A 314 21.66 32.39 1.10
CA VAL A 314 22.15 32.21 2.47
C VAL A 314 21.08 32.66 3.44
N TYR A 315 20.69 31.77 4.35
CA TYR A 315 19.78 32.13 5.44
C TYR A 315 20.50 32.98 6.48
N LYS A 316 19.89 34.10 6.83
CA LYS A 316 20.41 35.05 7.81
C LYS A 316 19.45 35.15 8.98
N ASP A 317 19.98 35.32 10.18
CA ASP A 317 19.17 35.61 11.36
C ASP A 317 18.65 37.06 11.33
N LYS A 318 17.88 37.43 12.35
CA LYS A 318 17.31 38.77 12.52
C LYS A 318 18.35 39.89 12.58
N ASP A 319 19.60 39.57 12.92
CA ASP A 319 20.72 40.50 13.03
C ASP A 319 21.56 40.52 11.74
N GLY A 320 21.15 39.75 10.71
CA GLY A 320 21.79 39.69 9.41
C GLY A 320 22.96 38.70 9.32
N ASN A 321 23.21 37.91 10.36
CA ASN A 321 24.32 36.96 10.40
C ASN A 321 23.93 35.64 9.72
N PRO A 322 24.82 35.01 8.93
CA PRO A 322 24.57 33.69 8.37
C PRO A 322 24.31 32.65 9.45
N VAL A 323 23.20 31.92 9.33
CA VAL A 323 22.89 30.80 10.21
C VAL A 323 23.62 29.56 9.71
N THR A 324 24.23 28.80 10.61
CA THR A 324 24.88 27.52 10.28
C THR A 324 24.04 26.32 10.71
N ASP A 325 24.19 25.20 10.00
CA ASP A 325 23.65 23.91 10.39
C ASP A 325 24.48 23.26 11.52
N ARG A 326 24.07 22.07 11.97
CA ARG A 326 24.77 21.33 13.05
C ARG A 326 26.20 20.93 12.66
N GLU A 327 26.51 20.89 11.37
CA GLU A 327 27.83 20.59 10.82
C GLU A 327 28.67 21.86 10.57
N GLY A 328 28.17 23.04 10.96
CA GLY A 328 28.87 24.32 10.81
C GLY A 328 28.84 24.90 9.40
N ARG A 329 28.02 24.34 8.50
CA ARG A 329 27.86 24.86 7.13
C ARG A 329 26.80 25.94 7.11
N THR A 330 27.02 26.99 6.32
CA THR A 330 26.00 28.02 6.12
C THR A 330 24.72 27.40 5.58
N ARG A 331 23.61 27.65 6.28
CA ARG A 331 22.29 27.15 5.91
C ARG A 331 21.84 27.83 4.63
N SER A 332 21.56 27.02 3.62
CA SER A 332 20.98 27.44 2.36
C SER A 332 19.46 27.27 2.42
N VAL A 333 18.71 28.29 2.01
CA VAL A 333 17.24 28.29 1.93
C VAL A 333 16.79 28.74 0.55
N ALA A 334 15.53 28.52 0.20
CA ALA A 334 14.98 29.05 -1.04
C ALA A 334 15.05 30.60 -1.05
N ASP A 335 15.35 31.17 -2.22
CA ASP A 335 15.12 32.58 -2.55
C ASP A 335 13.67 32.71 -3.06
N PRO A 336 12.74 33.30 -2.29
CA PRO A 336 11.31 33.31 -2.63
C PRO A 336 11.00 33.93 -4.00
N GLU A 337 11.75 34.95 -4.43
CA GLU A 337 11.50 35.60 -5.72
C GLU A 337 11.98 34.74 -6.88
N LYS A 338 13.21 34.23 -6.82
CA LYS A 338 13.73 33.37 -7.90
C LYS A 338 12.97 32.07 -8.02
N TRP A 339 12.59 31.48 -6.88
CA TRP A 339 11.76 30.28 -6.85
C TRP A 339 10.39 30.56 -7.47
N SER A 340 9.70 31.63 -7.08
CA SER A 340 8.37 31.94 -7.64
C SER A 340 8.43 32.36 -9.13
N ASP A 341 9.54 32.94 -9.59
CA ASP A 341 9.80 33.15 -11.02
C ASP A 341 9.87 31.81 -11.79
N ALA A 342 10.56 30.80 -11.23
CA ALA A 342 10.61 29.47 -11.82
C ALA A 342 9.25 28.76 -11.83
N MET A 343 8.49 28.87 -10.74
CA MET A 343 7.11 28.36 -10.68
C MET A 343 6.24 29.01 -11.77
N LEU A 344 6.31 30.33 -11.93
CA LEU A 344 5.57 31.05 -12.95
C LEU A 344 6.04 30.69 -14.38
N ALA A 345 7.34 30.51 -14.59
CA ALA A 345 7.89 30.08 -15.87
C ALA A 345 7.36 28.71 -16.27
N TYR A 346 7.23 27.76 -15.32
CA TYR A 346 6.59 26.48 -15.59
C TYR A 346 5.11 26.63 -15.96
N CYS A 347 4.34 27.48 -15.26
CA CYS A 347 2.94 27.76 -15.64
C CYS A 347 2.85 28.26 -17.10
N LYS A 348 3.72 29.19 -17.50
CA LYS A 348 3.77 29.72 -18.87
C LYS A 348 4.16 28.64 -19.88
N ALA A 349 5.15 27.82 -19.58
CA ALA A 349 5.59 26.71 -20.43
C ALA A 349 4.46 25.68 -20.61
N SER A 350 3.82 25.27 -19.52
CA SER A 350 2.69 24.34 -19.54
C SER A 350 1.49 24.91 -20.31
N GLN A 351 1.16 26.19 -20.12
CA GLN A 351 0.11 26.84 -20.90
C GLN A 351 0.44 26.87 -22.40
N ALA A 352 1.67 27.23 -22.76
CA ALA A 352 2.09 27.32 -24.15
C ALA A 352 2.14 25.95 -24.85
N LYS A 353 2.66 24.91 -24.17
CA LYS A 353 2.92 23.60 -24.76
C LYS A 353 1.77 22.61 -24.56
N ALA A 354 1.03 22.70 -23.46
CA ALA A 354 -0.05 21.78 -23.10
C ALA A 354 -1.43 22.44 -22.99
N GLY A 355 -1.54 23.75 -23.23
CA GLY A 355 -2.80 24.49 -23.34
C GLY A 355 -3.34 25.11 -22.05
N ALA A 356 -2.80 24.76 -20.88
CA ALA A 356 -3.18 25.33 -19.59
C ALA A 356 -2.02 25.28 -18.56
N PRO A 357 -1.94 26.22 -17.60
CA PRO A 357 -1.03 26.08 -16.46
C PRO A 357 -1.48 24.93 -15.55
N PRO A 358 -0.61 24.37 -14.68
CA PRO A 358 -0.98 23.37 -13.68
C PRO A 358 -2.23 23.77 -12.89
N ASP A 359 -3.04 22.78 -12.53
CA ASP A 359 -4.27 22.97 -11.75
C ASP A 359 -3.95 23.27 -10.28
N VAL A 360 -2.84 22.71 -9.78
CA VAL A 360 -2.33 22.96 -8.42
C VAL A 360 -0.80 23.12 -8.46
N MET A 361 -0.29 24.07 -7.68
CA MET A 361 1.13 24.27 -7.42
C MET A 361 1.43 23.97 -5.94
N GLY A 362 2.41 23.11 -5.67
CA GLY A 362 2.95 22.89 -4.33
C GLY A 362 4.08 23.84 -4.02
N ILE A 363 4.17 24.30 -2.76
CA ILE A 363 5.25 25.20 -2.35
C ILE A 363 6.62 24.52 -2.48
N GLN A 364 6.77 23.34 -1.89
CA GLN A 364 7.96 22.51 -2.09
C GLN A 364 7.72 21.14 -1.49
N ASN A 365 8.20 20.12 -2.18
CA ASN A 365 8.10 18.74 -1.73
C ASN A 365 9.22 18.39 -0.73
N GLU A 366 8.86 17.82 0.43
CA GLU A 366 9.72 17.17 1.45
C GLU A 366 10.92 17.98 1.97
N ALA A 367 11.08 19.24 1.56
CA ALA A 367 12.17 20.11 1.99
C ALA A 367 11.81 20.83 3.30
N GLY A 368 12.79 21.13 4.14
CA GLY A 368 12.60 21.95 5.34
C GLY A 368 13.08 23.39 5.14
N GLN A 369 12.20 24.37 5.30
CA GLN A 369 12.55 25.79 5.36
C GLN A 369 12.14 26.41 6.70
N PRO A 370 12.78 27.51 7.12
CA PRO A 370 12.27 28.39 8.16
C PRO A 370 10.85 28.91 7.86
N ALA A 371 10.09 29.26 8.91
CA ALA A 371 8.70 29.71 8.77
C ALA A 371 8.58 31.00 7.93
N ASP A 372 9.45 31.97 8.18
CA ASP A 372 9.51 33.24 7.43
C ASP A 372 9.78 33.01 5.93
N ILE A 373 10.62 32.03 5.60
CA ILE A 373 10.87 31.64 4.19
C ILE A 373 9.62 31.00 3.58
N TRP A 374 8.92 30.12 4.30
CA TRP A 374 7.65 29.57 3.81
C TRP A 374 6.61 30.64 3.54
N TYR A 375 6.46 31.59 4.45
CA TYR A 375 5.51 32.69 4.30
C TYR A 375 5.86 33.55 3.08
N ALA A 376 7.14 33.90 2.93
CA ALA A 376 7.62 34.69 1.79
C ALA A 376 7.41 33.96 0.45
N MET A 377 7.64 32.64 0.40
CA MET A 377 7.38 31.83 -0.79
C MET A 377 5.89 31.87 -1.18
N VAL A 378 4.98 31.60 -0.23
CA VAL A 378 3.53 31.61 -0.51
C VAL A 378 3.07 32.97 -1.04
N HIS A 379 3.48 34.08 -0.39
CA HIS A 379 3.13 35.43 -0.85
C HIS A 379 3.70 35.75 -2.23
N ALA A 380 4.97 35.41 -2.47
CA ALA A 380 5.61 35.67 -3.75
C ALA A 380 4.93 34.88 -4.90
N LEU A 381 4.63 33.60 -4.68
CA LEU A 381 3.94 32.76 -5.65
C LEU A 381 2.56 33.33 -5.99
N ARG A 382 1.71 33.58 -4.99
CA ARG A 382 0.35 34.08 -5.22
C ARG A 382 0.39 35.41 -6.00
N ARG A 383 1.22 36.35 -5.57
CA ARG A 383 1.38 37.66 -6.22
C ARG A 383 1.79 37.52 -7.69
N LYS A 384 2.80 36.68 -7.99
CA LYS A 384 3.27 36.47 -9.37
C LYS A 384 2.24 35.75 -10.24
N LEU A 385 1.54 34.76 -9.70
CA LEU A 385 0.46 34.08 -10.42
C LEU A 385 -0.68 35.06 -10.76
N ASP A 386 -1.11 35.89 -9.81
CA ASP A 386 -2.19 36.87 -10.04
C ASP A 386 -1.79 37.92 -11.06
N ALA A 387 -0.58 38.48 -10.94
CA ALA A 387 -0.05 39.45 -11.90
C ALA A 387 0.05 38.88 -13.33
N ALA A 388 0.24 37.56 -13.46
CA ALA A 388 0.30 36.86 -14.74
C ALA A 388 -1.06 36.36 -15.25
N GLY A 389 -2.17 36.61 -14.53
CA GLY A 389 -3.51 36.15 -14.91
C GLY A 389 -3.81 34.69 -14.54
N PHE A 390 -2.98 34.05 -13.71
CA PHE A 390 -3.16 32.68 -13.22
C PHE A 390 -3.84 32.62 -11.84
N SER A 391 -4.83 33.49 -11.60
CA SER A 391 -5.60 33.54 -10.34
C SER A 391 -6.37 32.26 -10.02
N LYS A 392 -6.64 31.41 -11.03
CA LYS A 392 -7.33 30.12 -10.87
C LYS A 392 -6.38 28.97 -10.49
N VAL A 393 -5.07 29.14 -10.64
CA VAL A 393 -4.09 28.14 -10.20
C VAL A 393 -4.10 28.08 -8.69
N ARG A 394 -4.37 26.89 -8.15
CA ARG A 394 -4.49 26.68 -6.72
C ARG A 394 -3.14 26.36 -6.09
N ILE A 395 -2.99 26.63 -4.80
CA ILE A 395 -1.75 26.39 -4.04
C ILE A 395 -2.01 25.36 -2.94
N HIS A 396 -1.20 24.31 -2.84
CA HIS A 396 -1.15 23.49 -1.63
C HIS A 396 0.03 23.90 -0.75
N MET A 397 -0.08 23.70 0.57
CA MET A 397 1.03 23.92 1.49
C MET A 397 2.26 23.09 1.10
N ALA A 398 3.44 23.45 1.61
CA ALA A 398 4.62 22.60 1.42
C ALA A 398 4.36 21.21 2.02
N ASP A 399 4.77 20.16 1.31
CA ASP A 399 4.46 18.77 1.67
C ASP A 399 5.57 18.15 2.51
N SER A 400 5.20 17.37 3.52
CA SER A 400 6.15 16.58 4.29
C SER A 400 6.13 15.12 3.86
N SER A 401 7.22 14.39 4.09
CA SER A 401 7.34 12.98 3.73
C SER A 401 6.43 12.07 4.57
N ASN A 402 5.85 12.57 5.64
CA ASN A 402 4.99 11.81 6.54
C ASN A 402 3.97 12.72 7.22
N LEU A 403 2.88 12.12 7.72
CA LEU A 403 1.77 12.87 8.32
C LEU A 403 2.20 13.60 9.59
N ALA A 404 3.08 13.02 10.41
CA ALA A 404 3.63 13.69 11.58
C ALA A 404 4.35 15.01 11.22
N GLY A 405 5.23 14.97 10.21
CA GLY A 405 5.89 16.16 9.68
C GLY A 405 4.91 17.11 8.98
N GLY A 406 3.87 16.58 8.34
CA GLY A 406 2.77 17.34 7.77
C GLY A 406 2.07 18.18 8.85
N ILE A 407 1.72 17.58 9.99
CA ILE A 407 1.10 18.25 11.13
C ILE A 407 1.97 19.40 11.64
N GLU A 408 3.27 19.18 11.82
CA GLU A 408 4.18 20.25 12.24
C GLU A 408 4.22 21.40 11.23
N ARG A 409 4.13 21.08 9.93
CA ARG A 409 4.11 22.08 8.87
C ARG A 409 2.78 22.83 8.79
N ALA A 410 1.65 22.14 8.97
CA ALA A 410 0.35 22.76 9.05
C ALA A 410 0.25 23.71 10.26
N LYS A 411 0.86 23.38 11.41
CA LYS A 411 0.96 24.31 12.56
C LYS A 411 1.68 25.60 12.20
N VAL A 412 2.75 25.53 11.41
CA VAL A 412 3.47 26.73 10.94
C VAL A 412 2.54 27.60 10.11
N PHE A 413 1.87 27.05 9.10
CA PHE A 413 1.00 27.85 8.23
C PHE A 413 -0.26 28.37 8.94
N THR A 414 -0.91 27.55 9.78
CA THR A 414 -2.12 27.95 10.51
C THR A 414 -1.85 29.01 11.59
N ALA A 415 -0.60 29.15 12.05
CA ALA A 415 -0.19 30.22 12.95
C ALA A 415 -0.11 31.61 12.27
N GLU A 416 -0.12 31.66 10.93
CA GLU A 416 -0.09 32.91 10.16
C GLU A 416 -1.34 33.00 9.24
N PRO A 417 -2.46 33.58 9.72
CA PRO A 417 -3.73 33.58 9.00
C PRO A 417 -3.67 34.21 7.61
N GLU A 418 -2.84 35.23 7.40
CA GLU A 418 -2.74 35.89 6.10
C GLU A 418 -2.05 35.00 5.06
N VAL A 419 -1.11 34.15 5.47
CA VAL A 419 -0.49 33.14 4.61
C VAL A 419 -1.46 31.97 4.38
N TRP A 420 -2.13 31.50 5.43
CA TRP A 420 -3.06 30.37 5.33
C TRP A 420 -4.23 30.64 4.38
N LYS A 421 -4.71 31.90 4.29
CA LYS A 421 -5.72 32.32 3.32
C LYS A 421 -5.29 32.16 1.86
N LEU A 422 -3.98 32.18 1.58
CA LEU A 422 -3.43 32.02 0.23
C LEU A 422 -3.19 30.55 -0.15
N ILE A 423 -3.32 29.64 0.82
CA ILE A 423 -3.21 28.20 0.62
C ILE A 423 -4.61 27.64 0.45
N ASP A 424 -4.81 26.92 -0.65
CA ASP A 424 -6.08 26.35 -1.05
C ASP A 424 -6.29 24.92 -0.54
N PHE A 425 -5.19 24.20 -0.29
CA PHE A 425 -5.19 22.81 0.13
C PHE A 425 -4.18 22.53 1.24
N ALA A 426 -4.62 21.76 2.22
CA ALA A 426 -3.71 21.05 3.09
C ALA A 426 -3.17 19.84 2.32
N ALA A 427 -1.90 19.52 2.49
CA ALA A 427 -1.26 18.44 1.74
C ALA A 427 -0.07 17.85 2.52
N THR A 428 0.12 16.54 2.39
CA THR A 428 1.23 15.80 2.99
C THR A 428 1.28 14.38 2.42
N HIS A 429 2.45 13.74 2.53
CA HIS A 429 2.63 12.34 2.24
C HIS A 429 2.25 11.46 3.44
N MET A 430 2.07 10.16 3.20
CA MET A 430 1.59 9.18 4.19
C MET A 430 2.58 8.02 4.43
N TYR A 431 3.89 8.25 4.27
CA TYR A 431 4.87 7.18 4.37
C TYR A 431 5.01 6.56 5.76
N ASP A 432 4.73 7.32 6.81
CA ASP A 432 4.79 6.88 8.21
C ASP A 432 3.74 5.85 8.58
N TYR A 433 2.65 5.71 7.81
CA TYR A 433 1.68 4.62 8.01
C TYR A 433 2.34 3.23 7.94
N GLN A 434 3.44 3.08 7.22
CA GLN A 434 4.19 1.82 7.16
C GLN A 434 4.74 1.38 8.52
N ASN A 435 4.96 2.32 9.46
CA ASN A 435 5.36 2.01 10.83
C ASN A 435 4.22 1.38 11.66
N HIS A 436 3.00 1.42 11.13
CA HIS A 436 1.78 0.94 11.76
C HIS A 436 1.19 -0.29 11.04
N PHE A 437 1.90 -0.91 10.11
CA PHE A 437 1.37 -2.08 9.38
C PHE A 437 0.99 -3.26 10.28
N THR A 438 1.64 -3.40 11.44
CA THR A 438 1.32 -4.42 12.45
C THR A 438 0.35 -3.95 13.54
N ALA A 439 -0.12 -2.70 13.45
CA ALA A 439 -1.11 -2.10 14.34
C ALA A 439 -1.79 -0.90 13.63
N PRO A 440 -2.56 -1.15 12.55
CA PRO A 440 -3.00 -0.08 11.65
C PRO A 440 -3.93 0.96 12.31
N ASP A 441 -4.56 0.62 13.43
CA ASP A 441 -5.43 1.53 14.19
C ASP A 441 -4.68 2.54 15.06
N ASP A 442 -3.41 2.28 15.37
CA ASP A 442 -2.58 3.24 16.12
C ASP A 442 -2.35 4.53 15.33
N TYR A 443 -2.54 4.50 14.00
CA TYR A 443 -2.40 5.65 13.12
C TYR A 443 -3.62 6.60 13.16
N ASP A 444 -4.77 6.16 13.68
CA ASP A 444 -6.03 6.92 13.63
C ASP A 444 -5.95 8.22 14.42
N ALA A 445 -5.23 8.23 15.53
CA ALA A 445 -5.04 9.43 16.34
C ALA A 445 -4.33 10.54 15.55
N LEU A 446 -3.34 10.18 14.74
CA LEU A 446 -2.57 11.11 13.92
C LEU A 446 -3.43 11.69 12.78
N LEU A 447 -4.25 10.85 12.12
CA LEU A 447 -5.19 11.30 11.09
C LEU A 447 -6.26 12.25 11.64
N LYS A 448 -6.81 11.95 12.82
CA LYS A 448 -7.78 12.83 13.49
C LYS A 448 -7.14 14.16 13.91
N GLN A 449 -5.90 14.14 14.39
CA GLN A 449 -5.15 15.36 14.70
C GLN A 449 -4.93 16.22 13.45
N TRP A 450 -4.52 15.60 12.34
CA TRP A 450 -4.38 16.28 11.06
C TRP A 450 -5.69 16.91 10.60
N ARG A 451 -6.79 16.15 10.66
CA ARG A 451 -8.12 16.64 10.25
C ARG A 451 -8.54 17.84 11.07
N GLU A 452 -8.41 17.79 12.39
CA GLU A 452 -8.79 18.91 13.26
C GLU A 452 -7.98 20.18 12.94
N LEU A 453 -6.67 20.03 12.71
CA LEU A 453 -5.78 21.14 12.41
C LEU A 453 -6.06 21.78 11.04
N THR A 454 -6.51 20.99 10.07
CA THR A 454 -6.66 21.41 8.66
C THR A 454 -8.11 21.47 8.20
N LYS A 455 -9.07 21.44 9.13
CA LYS A 455 -10.49 21.21 8.83
C LYS A 455 -11.12 22.22 7.87
N ASP A 456 -10.57 23.43 7.81
CA ASP A 456 -11.02 24.53 6.96
C ASP A 456 -10.41 24.50 5.54
N ARG A 457 -9.62 23.47 5.19
CA ARG A 457 -9.11 23.23 3.84
C ARG A 457 -9.39 21.79 3.39
N PRO A 458 -9.66 21.57 2.09
CA PRO A 458 -9.65 20.22 1.54
C PRO A 458 -8.25 19.61 1.62
N PHE A 459 -8.18 18.31 1.87
CA PHE A 459 -6.93 17.59 2.06
C PHE A 459 -6.51 16.79 0.81
N LEU A 460 -5.27 16.99 0.35
CA LEU A 460 -4.63 16.20 -0.70
C LEU A 460 -3.61 15.23 -0.06
N SER A 461 -3.88 13.93 -0.11
CA SER A 461 -2.86 12.91 0.18
C SER A 461 -1.98 12.77 -1.05
N THR A 462 -0.99 13.64 -1.15
CA THR A 462 -0.21 13.89 -2.36
C THR A 462 0.76 12.76 -2.69
N GLU A 463 1.22 11.99 -1.70
CA GLU A 463 2.04 10.81 -1.96
C GLU A 463 1.84 9.70 -0.93
N LEU A 464 1.74 8.48 -1.44
CA LEU A 464 1.88 7.26 -0.68
C LEU A 464 2.45 6.14 -1.54
N CYS A 465 3.25 5.27 -0.95
CA CYS A 465 3.60 3.95 -1.48
C CYS A 465 4.31 3.19 -0.36
N ILE A 466 4.75 1.96 -0.66
CA ILE A 466 5.55 1.20 0.30
C ILE A 466 7.04 1.33 -0.09
N ASN A 467 7.75 2.14 0.69
CA ASN A 467 9.18 2.43 0.53
C ASN A 467 10.06 1.86 1.65
N ASN A 468 9.46 1.30 2.70
CA ASN A 468 10.15 0.58 3.74
C ASN A 468 10.53 -0.81 3.23
N SER A 469 11.83 -1.09 3.14
CA SER A 469 12.39 -2.34 2.61
C SER A 469 11.86 -3.59 3.31
N ASN A 470 11.42 -3.49 4.57
CA ASN A 470 10.85 -4.61 5.32
C ASN A 470 9.51 -5.10 4.73
N TYR A 471 8.83 -4.30 3.91
CA TYR A 471 7.52 -4.62 3.34
C TYR A 471 7.53 -4.69 1.81
N GLN A 472 8.69 -4.60 1.16
CA GLN A 472 8.82 -4.62 -0.30
C GLN A 472 8.79 -6.05 -0.88
N ILE A 473 7.67 -6.72 -0.72
CA ILE A 473 7.40 -8.09 -1.21
C ILE A 473 6.12 -8.13 -2.04
N GLN A 474 6.07 -9.00 -3.04
CA GLN A 474 4.84 -9.27 -3.80
C GLN A 474 3.81 -10.00 -2.93
N SER A 475 3.03 -9.24 -2.17
CA SER A 475 2.03 -9.78 -1.24
C SER A 475 0.73 -9.00 -1.30
N TYR A 476 -0.37 -9.73 -1.46
CA TYR A 476 -1.70 -9.15 -1.40
C TYR A 476 -2.00 -8.60 0.00
N LYS A 477 -1.57 -9.28 1.07
CA LYS A 477 -1.82 -8.80 2.45
C LYS A 477 -1.18 -7.43 2.71
N VAL A 478 0.03 -7.24 2.19
CA VAL A 478 0.73 -5.95 2.28
C VAL A 478 -0.02 -4.86 1.50
N ALA A 479 -0.57 -5.18 0.32
CA ALA A 479 -1.46 -4.26 -0.41
C ALA A 479 -2.78 -3.99 0.32
N LEU A 480 -3.37 -4.99 0.98
CA LEU A 480 -4.57 -4.84 1.80
C LEU A 480 -4.35 -3.88 2.97
N THR A 481 -3.15 -3.87 3.58
CA THR A 481 -2.80 -2.88 4.61
C THR A 481 -2.84 -1.45 4.06
N MET A 482 -2.40 -1.22 2.82
CA MET A 482 -2.60 0.07 2.13
C MET A 482 -4.07 0.35 1.82
N GLY A 483 -4.86 -0.67 1.51
CA GLY A 483 -6.32 -0.55 1.38
C GLY A 483 -6.99 0.01 2.65
N GLN A 484 -6.49 -0.34 3.83
CA GLN A 484 -6.93 0.25 5.10
C GLN A 484 -6.53 1.72 5.21
N LEU A 485 -5.34 2.11 4.74
CA LEU A 485 -4.94 3.53 4.68
C LEU A 485 -5.83 4.33 3.73
N TYR A 486 -6.20 3.79 2.56
CA TYR A 486 -7.07 4.49 1.62
C TYR A 486 -8.44 4.79 2.27
N HIS A 487 -9.02 3.78 2.93
CA HIS A 487 -10.23 3.99 3.74
C HIS A 487 -10.02 5.08 4.80
N LYS A 488 -8.98 4.97 5.64
CA LYS A 488 -8.71 5.91 6.74
C LYS A 488 -8.44 7.35 6.24
N ASN A 489 -7.76 7.51 5.11
CA ASN A 489 -7.57 8.81 4.46
C ASN A 489 -8.91 9.43 4.08
N LEU A 490 -9.83 8.64 3.51
CA LEU A 490 -11.15 9.12 3.12
C LEU A 490 -12.06 9.41 4.32
N THR A 491 -12.01 8.59 5.38
CA THR A 491 -13.01 8.65 6.48
C THR A 491 -12.56 9.41 7.72
N LEU A 492 -11.25 9.43 8.01
CA LEU A 492 -10.69 10.09 9.20
C LEU A 492 -10.02 11.43 8.87
N ALA A 493 -9.39 11.54 7.71
CA ALA A 493 -8.69 12.75 7.28
C ALA A 493 -9.44 13.60 6.24
N ASP A 494 -10.60 13.12 5.76
CA ASP A 494 -11.38 13.74 4.68
C ASP A 494 -10.54 14.06 3.45
N ALA A 495 -9.63 13.16 3.08
CA ALA A 495 -8.84 13.29 1.86
C ALA A 495 -9.78 13.38 0.65
N CYS A 496 -9.64 14.45 -0.14
CA CYS A 496 -10.37 14.64 -1.38
C CYS A 496 -9.60 14.12 -2.60
N ALA A 497 -8.31 13.84 -2.44
CA ALA A 497 -7.51 13.16 -3.45
C ALA A 497 -6.45 12.27 -2.81
N ILE A 498 -6.15 11.17 -3.50
CA ILE A 498 -5.11 10.21 -3.11
C ILE A 498 -4.23 9.95 -4.33
N ALA A 499 -2.97 10.33 -4.24
CA ALA A 499 -1.96 10.08 -5.26
C ALA A 499 -0.96 9.03 -4.77
N TYR A 500 -0.84 7.94 -5.52
CA TYR A 500 0.23 6.97 -5.34
C TYR A 500 1.54 7.61 -5.81
N CYS A 501 2.67 7.26 -5.20
CA CYS A 501 3.97 7.82 -5.55
C CYS A 501 4.22 7.69 -7.05
N TRP A 502 4.24 6.46 -7.57
CA TRP A 502 4.37 6.25 -9.00
C TRP A 502 3.16 5.53 -9.59
N GLY A 503 2.58 6.12 -10.63
CA GLY A 503 1.59 5.47 -11.49
C GLY A 503 2.26 4.49 -12.46
N LEU A 504 3.37 4.89 -13.06
CA LEU A 504 4.15 4.10 -14.02
C LEU A 504 5.65 4.33 -13.82
N LEU A 505 6.41 3.25 -13.67
CA LEU A 505 7.88 3.24 -13.63
C LEU A 505 8.46 2.21 -14.58
N ASN A 506 9.68 2.46 -15.05
CA ASN A 506 10.56 1.37 -15.50
C ASN A 506 11.38 0.87 -14.29
N VAL A 507 11.28 -0.42 -13.98
CA VAL A 507 11.96 -1.04 -12.84
C VAL A 507 12.70 -2.30 -13.27
N VAL A 508 13.92 -2.45 -12.79
CA VAL A 508 14.75 -3.65 -12.91
C VAL A 508 14.64 -4.48 -11.64
N GLN A 509 14.59 -3.82 -10.49
CA GLN A 509 14.48 -4.47 -9.19
C GLN A 509 13.01 -4.80 -8.89
N PRO A 510 12.63 -6.09 -8.82
CA PRO A 510 11.23 -6.48 -8.69
C PRO A 510 10.54 -5.90 -7.45
N SER A 511 11.26 -5.76 -6.33
CA SER A 511 10.75 -5.19 -5.07
C SER A 511 10.16 -3.79 -5.24
N PHE A 512 10.78 -2.94 -6.08
CA PHE A 512 10.27 -1.62 -6.42
C PHE A 512 9.00 -1.73 -7.25
N GLY A 513 9.01 -2.59 -8.28
CA GLY A 513 7.82 -2.88 -9.08
C GLY A 513 6.63 -3.36 -8.26
N TRP A 514 6.89 -4.14 -7.20
CA TRP A 514 5.83 -4.68 -6.37
C TRP A 514 5.16 -3.67 -5.45
N THR A 515 5.82 -2.57 -5.10
CA THR A 515 5.39 -1.77 -3.95
C THR A 515 5.50 -0.27 -4.11
N ARG A 516 6.39 0.23 -4.98
CA ARG A 516 6.64 1.65 -5.20
C ARG A 516 5.81 2.25 -6.33
N THR A 517 5.34 1.42 -7.26
CA THR A 517 4.55 1.84 -8.42
C THR A 517 3.27 1.02 -8.56
N LEU A 518 2.25 1.62 -9.17
CA LEU A 518 1.04 0.90 -9.57
C LEU A 518 1.27 0.04 -10.82
N CYS A 519 2.00 0.58 -11.80
CA CYS A 519 2.31 -0.09 -13.07
C CYS A 519 3.81 -0.12 -13.36
N VAL A 520 4.23 -1.17 -14.07
CA VAL A 520 5.59 -1.34 -14.58
C VAL A 520 5.55 -1.57 -16.09
N ILE A 521 6.65 -1.29 -16.76
CA ILE A 521 6.83 -1.66 -18.17
C ILE A 521 7.11 -3.16 -18.26
N ASP A 522 6.40 -3.86 -19.15
CA ASP A 522 6.68 -5.24 -19.51
C ASP A 522 7.52 -5.32 -20.78
N GLU A 523 8.85 -5.22 -20.63
CA GLU A 523 9.79 -5.27 -21.77
C GLU A 523 9.70 -6.61 -22.53
N GLU A 524 9.44 -7.71 -21.83
CA GLU A 524 9.32 -9.06 -22.41
C GLU A 524 8.06 -9.22 -23.28
N HIS A 525 7.05 -8.37 -23.07
CA HIS A 525 5.77 -8.41 -23.79
C HIS A 525 5.59 -7.14 -24.65
N GLY A 526 6.69 -6.62 -25.22
CA GLY A 526 6.63 -5.55 -26.21
C GLY A 526 6.48 -4.15 -25.61
N PHE A 527 7.02 -3.92 -24.42
CA PHE A 527 6.94 -2.63 -23.72
C PHE A 527 5.50 -2.17 -23.47
N VAL A 528 4.62 -3.10 -23.11
CA VAL A 528 3.23 -2.83 -22.72
C VAL A 528 3.18 -2.69 -21.20
N PRO A 529 2.43 -1.72 -20.63
CA PRO A 529 2.35 -1.59 -19.18
C PRO A 529 1.56 -2.77 -18.58
N LYS A 530 1.99 -3.22 -17.41
CA LYS A 530 1.25 -4.17 -16.57
C LYS A 530 1.17 -3.69 -15.13
N ALA A 531 0.24 -4.25 -14.36
CA ALA A 531 0.20 -4.04 -12.92
C ALA A 531 1.55 -4.46 -12.29
N GLY A 532 2.13 -3.59 -11.46
CA GLY A 532 3.36 -3.91 -10.74
C GLY A 532 3.16 -4.99 -9.67
N SER A 533 1.97 -4.98 -9.03
CA SER A 533 1.51 -6.01 -8.09
C SER A 533 0.02 -5.84 -7.75
N HIS A 534 -0.39 -6.48 -6.65
CA HIS A 534 -1.67 -6.25 -5.99
C HIS A 534 -1.93 -4.80 -5.54
N GLN A 535 -0.94 -3.89 -5.57
CA GLN A 535 -1.16 -2.47 -5.23
C GLN A 535 -2.17 -1.80 -6.16
N LEU A 536 -2.03 -1.96 -7.49
CA LEU A 536 -3.00 -1.43 -8.45
C LEU A 536 -4.40 -2.02 -8.22
N ARG A 537 -4.47 -3.31 -7.89
CA ARG A 537 -5.73 -4.00 -7.60
C ARG A 537 -6.46 -3.39 -6.40
N VAL A 538 -5.76 -3.22 -5.28
CA VAL A 538 -6.36 -2.65 -4.05
C VAL A 538 -6.65 -1.15 -4.22
N PHE A 539 -5.76 -0.40 -4.88
CA PHE A 539 -6.00 1.00 -5.21
C PHE A 539 -7.22 1.17 -6.12
N GLY A 540 -7.34 0.32 -7.14
CA GLY A 540 -8.44 0.29 -8.11
C GLY A 540 -9.80 -0.01 -7.51
N ALA A 541 -9.87 -0.75 -6.39
CA ALA A 541 -11.13 -0.99 -5.69
C ALA A 541 -11.79 0.31 -5.20
N TYR A 542 -10.98 1.34 -4.96
CA TYR A 542 -11.45 2.69 -4.67
C TYR A 542 -11.48 3.58 -5.92
N SER A 543 -10.37 3.63 -6.68
CA SER A 543 -10.20 4.69 -7.70
C SER A 543 -11.13 4.55 -8.91
N ARG A 544 -11.40 3.32 -9.37
CA ARG A 544 -12.17 3.04 -10.61
C ARG A 544 -13.57 3.64 -10.64
N ARG A 545 -14.22 3.73 -9.47
CA ARG A 545 -15.67 4.03 -9.35
C ARG A 545 -15.99 5.21 -8.43
N ILE A 546 -14.97 5.82 -7.81
CA ILE A 546 -15.10 7.04 -7.03
C ILE A 546 -14.55 8.18 -7.89
N LEU A 547 -15.44 8.85 -8.62
CA LEU A 547 -15.08 9.86 -9.60
C LEU A 547 -14.95 11.26 -8.99
N ARG A 548 -14.30 12.15 -9.74
CA ARG A 548 -14.26 13.58 -9.44
C ARG A 548 -15.69 14.13 -9.35
N GLY A 549 -15.96 14.93 -8.32
CA GLY A 549 -17.27 15.54 -8.08
C GLY A 549 -18.21 14.70 -7.20
N MET A 550 -17.91 13.42 -6.94
CA MET A 550 -18.67 12.64 -5.97
C MET A 550 -18.39 13.13 -4.54
N ALA A 551 -19.41 13.26 -3.71
CA ALA A 551 -19.28 13.58 -2.30
C ALA A 551 -19.29 12.29 -1.46
N ARG A 552 -18.38 12.20 -0.47
CA ARG A 552 -18.45 11.14 0.53
C ARG A 552 -19.70 11.35 1.39
N ILE A 553 -20.47 10.29 1.58
CA ILE A 553 -21.69 10.30 2.42
C ILE A 553 -21.48 9.47 3.70
N GLY A 554 -22.42 9.60 4.65
CA GLY A 554 -22.44 8.82 5.87
C GLY A 554 -22.56 7.32 5.57
N ALA A 555 -21.78 6.51 6.29
CA ALA A 555 -21.84 5.06 6.19
C ALA A 555 -21.49 4.46 7.55
N GLU A 556 -22.36 3.60 8.06
CA GLU A 556 -22.21 2.91 9.34
C GLU A 556 -22.36 1.40 9.15
N THR A 557 -21.70 0.64 10.02
CA THR A 557 -21.74 -0.83 10.05
C THR A 557 -21.83 -1.31 11.49
N ASP A 558 -22.46 -2.46 11.70
CA ASP A 558 -22.49 -3.17 12.99
C ASP A 558 -21.29 -4.12 13.19
N GLN A 559 -20.44 -4.29 12.18
CA GLN A 559 -19.22 -5.08 12.23
C GLN A 559 -17.96 -4.21 12.27
N ALA A 560 -17.20 -4.26 13.37
CA ALA A 560 -15.99 -3.47 13.57
C ALA A 560 -14.89 -3.76 12.54
N ASP A 561 -14.80 -5.00 12.07
CA ASP A 561 -13.81 -5.45 11.09
C ASP A 561 -14.27 -5.27 9.62
N LEU A 562 -15.41 -4.62 9.38
CA LEU A 562 -15.87 -4.23 8.05
C LEU A 562 -15.67 -2.73 7.86
N LEU A 563 -14.65 -2.32 7.11
CA LEU A 563 -14.44 -0.91 6.78
C LEU A 563 -15.34 -0.53 5.60
N VAL A 564 -16.11 0.56 5.74
CA VAL A 564 -17.10 0.99 4.75
C VAL A 564 -16.86 2.44 4.33
N THR A 565 -16.90 2.72 3.04
CA THR A 565 -16.92 4.11 2.54
C THR A 565 -17.89 4.23 1.39
N ALA A 566 -18.74 5.24 1.41
CA ALA A 566 -19.76 5.46 0.40
C ALA A 566 -19.72 6.87 -0.18
N PHE A 567 -20.14 6.98 -1.43
CA PHE A 567 -20.11 8.20 -2.22
C PHE A 567 -21.38 8.35 -3.03
N ALA A 568 -21.86 9.59 -3.13
CA ALA A 568 -22.94 10.00 -4.03
C ALA A 568 -22.39 11.00 -5.05
N GLY A 569 -22.73 10.83 -6.32
CA GLY A 569 -22.35 11.73 -7.40
C GLY A 569 -23.55 12.43 -8.04
N PRO A 570 -23.29 13.30 -9.03
CA PRO A 570 -24.34 13.89 -9.86
C PRO A 570 -25.14 12.80 -10.60
N GLY A 571 -26.45 13.00 -10.80
CA GLY A 571 -27.25 12.13 -11.68
C GLY A 571 -27.48 10.71 -11.16
N ASP A 572 -27.80 10.58 -9.87
CA ASP A 572 -28.06 9.31 -9.18
C ASP A 572 -26.86 8.35 -9.16
N GLU A 573 -25.63 8.87 -9.23
CA GLU A 573 -24.42 8.07 -9.07
C GLU A 573 -24.20 7.64 -7.61
N ALA A 574 -23.92 6.37 -7.38
CA ALA A 574 -23.67 5.81 -6.06
C ALA A 574 -22.59 4.73 -6.11
N THR A 575 -21.64 4.81 -5.18
CA THR A 575 -20.58 3.81 -4.99
C THR A 575 -20.38 3.56 -3.50
N VAL A 576 -20.30 2.29 -3.09
CA VAL A 576 -19.87 1.87 -1.75
C VAL A 576 -18.74 0.86 -1.87
N VAL A 577 -17.70 1.02 -1.07
CA VAL A 577 -16.56 0.10 -0.94
C VAL A 577 -16.62 -0.55 0.44
N LEU A 578 -16.58 -1.88 0.45
CA LEU A 578 -16.61 -2.75 1.63
C LEU A 578 -15.26 -3.48 1.73
N LEU A 579 -14.48 -3.26 2.79
CA LEU A 579 -13.21 -3.96 3.03
C LEU A 579 -13.35 -4.78 4.31
N ASN A 580 -13.32 -6.11 4.19
CA ASN A 580 -13.33 -7.02 5.34
C ASN A 580 -11.89 -7.26 5.82
N ARG A 581 -11.51 -6.63 6.93
CA ARG A 581 -10.21 -6.85 7.61
C ARG A 581 -10.28 -7.93 8.69
N GLY A 582 -11.44 -8.56 8.87
CA GLY A 582 -11.64 -9.70 9.75
C GLY A 582 -11.18 -11.01 9.13
N THR A 583 -11.27 -12.09 9.92
CA THR A 583 -10.89 -13.44 9.51
C THR A 583 -12.06 -14.34 9.15
N ALA A 584 -13.30 -13.86 9.32
CA ALA A 584 -14.54 -14.57 9.01
C ALA A 584 -15.21 -13.96 7.76
N PRO A 585 -15.78 -14.78 6.85
CA PRO A 585 -16.59 -14.27 5.77
C PRO A 585 -17.78 -13.49 6.33
N LEU A 586 -18.14 -12.40 5.67
CA LEU A 586 -19.29 -11.58 6.05
C LEU A 586 -20.34 -11.66 4.95
N GLU A 587 -21.59 -11.91 5.32
CA GLU A 587 -22.76 -11.69 4.48
C GLU A 587 -23.32 -10.30 4.84
N VAL A 588 -23.23 -9.36 3.90
CA VAL A 588 -23.43 -7.93 4.14
C VAL A 588 -24.70 -7.45 3.45
N GLU A 589 -25.66 -6.97 4.22
CA GLU A 589 -26.82 -6.22 3.71
C GLU A 589 -26.49 -4.72 3.66
N VAL A 590 -26.67 -4.08 2.50
CA VAL A 590 -26.47 -2.63 2.34
C VAL A 590 -27.82 -1.95 2.15
N ALA A 591 -28.15 -0.99 3.01
CA ALA A 591 -29.39 -0.22 2.99
C ALA A 591 -29.12 1.30 2.90
N GLY A 592 -30.12 2.07 2.47
CA GLY A 592 -30.04 3.54 2.43
C GLY A 592 -29.26 4.11 1.23
N ALA A 593 -28.93 3.30 0.23
CA ALA A 593 -28.23 3.77 -0.95
C ALA A 593 -29.04 4.86 -1.69
N PRO A 594 -28.41 5.97 -2.11
CA PRO A 594 -29.10 7.07 -2.79
C PRO A 594 -29.62 6.67 -4.18
N ALA A 595 -29.06 5.59 -4.75
CA ALA A 595 -29.47 5.03 -6.02
C ALA A 595 -29.21 3.51 -6.06
N PRO A 596 -29.93 2.76 -6.90
CA PRO A 596 -29.72 1.32 -7.02
C PRO A 596 -28.37 1.00 -7.66
N PHE A 597 -27.63 0.06 -7.07
CA PHE A 597 -26.40 -0.48 -7.64
C PHE A 597 -26.67 -1.37 -8.85
N ARG A 598 -25.74 -1.36 -9.81
CA ARG A 598 -25.80 -2.17 -11.05
C ARG A 598 -24.70 -3.22 -11.11
N TRP A 599 -23.54 -2.92 -10.53
CA TRP A 599 -22.36 -3.76 -10.58
C TRP A 599 -21.82 -4.03 -9.18
N MET A 600 -21.21 -5.20 -9.06
CA MET A 600 -20.37 -5.61 -7.96
C MET A 600 -18.96 -5.82 -8.51
N GLU A 601 -17.95 -5.28 -7.85
CA GLU A 601 -16.54 -5.59 -8.14
C GLU A 601 -15.89 -6.27 -6.95
N THR A 602 -15.10 -7.32 -7.21
CA THR A 602 -14.34 -8.02 -6.18
C THR A 602 -12.84 -7.86 -6.40
N ALA A 603 -12.13 -7.44 -5.36
CA ALA A 603 -10.68 -7.39 -5.31
C ALA A 603 -10.15 -8.24 -4.14
N ASP A 604 -9.50 -9.36 -4.45
CA ASP A 604 -8.95 -10.30 -3.48
C ASP A 604 -7.65 -10.95 -4.06
N PRO A 605 -7.01 -11.94 -3.41
CA PRO A 605 -5.81 -12.60 -3.97
C PRO A 605 -6.02 -13.20 -5.37
N TYR A 606 -7.24 -13.60 -5.71
CA TYR A 606 -7.60 -14.37 -6.89
C TYR A 606 -8.33 -13.53 -7.96
N HIS A 607 -8.93 -12.41 -7.57
CA HIS A 607 -9.74 -11.56 -8.42
C HIS A 607 -9.16 -10.15 -8.52
N GLU A 608 -8.82 -9.74 -9.74
CA GLU A 608 -8.33 -8.40 -10.05
C GLU A 608 -9.48 -7.48 -10.45
N ASN A 609 -10.13 -6.88 -9.46
CA ASN A 609 -11.27 -5.97 -9.63
C ASN A 609 -12.32 -6.55 -10.59
N ARG A 610 -12.64 -7.83 -10.39
CA ARG A 610 -13.55 -8.61 -11.24
C ARG A 610 -14.94 -8.01 -11.15
N VAL A 611 -15.48 -7.56 -12.28
CA VAL A 611 -16.80 -6.92 -12.37
C VAL A 611 -17.86 -7.96 -12.69
N GLU A 612 -18.97 -7.92 -11.96
CA GLU A 612 -20.16 -8.74 -12.18
C GLU A 612 -21.44 -7.90 -12.05
N PRO A 613 -22.55 -8.27 -12.71
CA PRO A 613 -23.84 -7.66 -12.43
C PRO A 613 -24.26 -7.89 -10.97
N TYR A 614 -24.66 -6.82 -10.29
CA TYR A 614 -25.23 -6.93 -8.95
C TYR A 614 -26.67 -7.42 -9.03
N LYS A 615 -26.98 -8.50 -8.29
CA LYS A 615 -28.27 -9.19 -8.37
C LYS A 615 -29.29 -8.72 -7.30
N GLY A 616 -28.94 -7.71 -6.51
CA GLY A 616 -29.70 -7.31 -5.33
C GLY A 616 -29.44 -8.22 -4.12
N GLY A 617 -29.84 -7.77 -2.93
CA GLY A 617 -29.71 -8.52 -1.68
C GLY A 617 -28.32 -8.45 -1.03
N ALA A 618 -28.07 -9.34 -0.09
CA ALA A 618 -26.80 -9.39 0.63
C ALA A 618 -25.65 -9.84 -0.27
N VAL A 619 -24.44 -9.36 0.01
CA VAL A 619 -23.21 -9.75 -0.70
C VAL A 619 -22.23 -10.40 0.27
N THR A 620 -21.51 -11.42 -0.20
CA THR A 620 -20.44 -12.03 0.59
C THR A 620 -19.14 -11.28 0.41
N VAL A 621 -18.57 -10.75 1.50
CA VAL A 621 -17.23 -10.16 1.55
C VAL A 621 -16.30 -11.12 2.25
N ALA A 622 -15.44 -11.79 1.49
CA ALA A 622 -14.49 -12.76 2.02
C ALA A 622 -13.45 -12.09 2.95
N PRO A 623 -12.83 -12.83 3.89
CA PRO A 623 -11.77 -12.31 4.74
C PRO A 623 -10.61 -11.73 3.94
N GLY A 624 -10.24 -10.49 4.24
CA GLY A 624 -9.20 -9.78 3.50
C GLY A 624 -9.55 -9.48 2.05
N SER A 625 -10.83 -9.32 1.70
CA SER A 625 -11.25 -8.89 0.37
C SER A 625 -11.90 -7.52 0.40
N LEU A 626 -11.96 -6.88 -0.77
CA LEU A 626 -12.75 -5.69 -1.02
C LEU A 626 -13.88 -6.02 -1.99
N VAL A 627 -15.08 -5.51 -1.70
CA VAL A 627 -16.23 -5.53 -2.60
C VAL A 627 -16.72 -4.11 -2.81
N THR A 628 -16.86 -3.71 -4.08
CA THR A 628 -17.40 -2.40 -4.46
C THR A 628 -18.76 -2.59 -5.12
N LEU A 629 -19.82 -2.00 -4.55
CA LEU A 629 -21.14 -1.93 -5.19
C LEU A 629 -21.32 -0.55 -5.80
N THR A 630 -21.74 -0.49 -7.06
CA THR A 630 -21.80 0.80 -7.77
C THR A 630 -22.78 0.78 -8.94
N ASN A 631 -23.24 1.96 -9.35
CA ASN A 631 -23.91 2.18 -10.63
C ASN A 631 -23.16 3.18 -11.54
N VAL A 632 -21.95 3.57 -11.15
CA VAL A 632 -21.03 4.40 -11.93
C VAL A 632 -20.31 3.50 -12.94
N PRO A 633 -20.29 3.77 -14.25
CA PRO A 633 -19.60 2.95 -15.26
C PRO A 633 -18.07 3.02 -15.14
N LEU A 634 -17.33 2.08 -15.76
CA LEU A 634 -15.87 2.19 -15.85
C LEU A 634 -15.53 3.31 -16.82
N GLY A 635 -14.41 3.99 -16.57
CA GLY A 635 -13.87 4.90 -17.55
C GLY A 635 -13.39 4.15 -18.79
N GLU A 636 -13.80 4.62 -19.96
CA GLU A 636 -13.38 4.09 -21.24
C GLU A 636 -12.53 5.11 -21.99
N LEU A 637 -11.58 4.62 -22.76
CA LEU A 637 -10.83 5.46 -23.67
C LEU A 637 -11.77 5.93 -24.80
N PRO A 638 -11.79 7.23 -25.15
CA PRO A 638 -12.67 7.72 -26.21
C PRO A 638 -12.46 6.99 -27.53
N ALA A 639 -13.56 6.73 -28.25
CA ALA A 639 -13.50 6.11 -29.58
C ALA A 639 -12.64 6.95 -30.53
N GLY A 640 -11.71 6.30 -31.24
CA GLY A 640 -10.77 6.99 -32.14
C GLY A 640 -9.65 7.76 -31.45
N PHE A 641 -9.44 7.57 -30.15
CA PHE A 641 -8.28 8.12 -29.45
C PHE A 641 -6.98 7.62 -30.08
N ASP A 642 -6.13 8.57 -30.47
CA ASP A 642 -4.78 8.33 -30.95
C ASP A 642 -3.81 8.95 -29.92
N PRO A 643 -2.99 8.13 -29.23
CA PRO A 643 -2.00 8.68 -28.31
C PRO A 643 -1.05 9.57 -29.10
N ALA A 644 -0.92 10.84 -28.68
CA ALA A 644 0.08 11.72 -29.26
C ALA A 644 1.47 11.03 -29.22
N PRO A 645 2.27 11.15 -30.30
CA PRO A 645 3.51 10.42 -30.45
C PRO A 645 4.51 10.65 -29.32
#